data_AF-A0A2J8WLK2-F1
#
_entry.id   AF-A0A2J8WLK2-F1
#
_cell.length_a   1.000
_cell.length_b   1.000
_cell.length_c   1.000
_cell.angle_alpha   90.00
_cell.angle_beta   90.00
_cell.angle_gamma   90.00
#
_symmetry.space_group_name_H-M   'P 1'
#
loop_
_entity.id
_entity.type
_entity.pdbx_description
1 polymer ?
#
loop_
_entity_poly.entity_id
_entity_poly.type
_entity_poly.pdbx_seq_one_letter_code
_entity_poly.pdbx_strand_id
1 'polypeptide(L)'
;MSPDVPLLNDYKQDFFLKRFPQTVLGGPRFKLGYCAPPYIYVNQIILFLMPWVWGGVGTFLYQLGILKDYYTAALSVSPFAMIAFLSLDSSLQGLHSVSVCIGFTRAFRMVWQNTENALLETVIVSTVHLISSTDIWWNRSLDTGIRLLLVGIIRDRLIQFVSKLQFAVTVLLTSWTEKKQRRKTTATLCILNIVFSPFVLVIIVFSTLLSSPLLPLFTLPVFLVGFPRPIQSWPGAAGTTACVCADTVYYYQMVPRLTAVLQTAMAAGSLGLLLPGSHYLGRFQDRLIWIMILECGYTYCCINIKGLELQETSCHTAEARRVDEVFEDAFEQEYTRVCSLNEHFGNVLTPCTVLPVKLYSDARSVLSGIIDSHENLKEFKGDLIKVLVWILVQYCSKRPGIKENVHNTENKGKAPLILPALNTSPPPKSPEDIHSLNSETSNDWSDDNIFDDEPTIKKVIEEKHQLKDLPGTNLFIPGSVESQRVGDHSTGTVPETDLYKAVLLGYPAVDRGKQEDMPCIPLMEFSCSHSHLVCLPAEWRTSCILSSKMKEMSSLFPEDWYQFVLRQLECFHSEEKASNVPEEIAKDKVLKDFYVHTVMTCYFSLFGIDNMAPSPGHILRVYSGVLPWSVALDWLTEKPELFQLALKAFRYTLKLMIDKASLGPIEDFRELIKCLEEYERDWYIGLVSDEKWKEAILQEKPYLFSLGYDSNMGIYTGRVLSLQELLIQVGKLNPEAVRGQWANLSWELLYATNDDEERYSIQAHPLLLRNLTVQAAEPPLGYPIYSSQPLHIHLY
;
A
#
# COMPACT_ATOMS: atom_id res chain seq x y z
N MET A 1 -18.02 52.98 6.05
CA MET A 1 -16.96 52.23 5.35
C MET A 1 -15.71 53.09 5.38
N SER A 2 -14.65 52.63 6.04
CA SER A 2 -13.40 53.39 6.20
C SER A 2 -12.67 53.48 4.84
N PRO A 3 -12.06 54.63 4.49
CA PRO A 3 -11.44 54.84 3.18
C PRO A 3 -10.08 54.14 2.98
N ASP A 4 -9.55 53.45 3.99
CA ASP A 4 -8.16 52.93 3.99
C ASP A 4 -8.04 51.40 3.92
N VAL A 5 -9.05 50.68 3.41
CA VAL A 5 -8.91 49.24 3.15
C VAL A 5 -8.46 49.04 1.69
N PRO A 6 -7.23 48.56 1.42
CA PRO A 6 -6.80 48.29 0.05
C PRO A 6 -7.73 47.26 -0.59
N LEU A 7 -8.16 47.54 -1.82
CA LEU A 7 -9.06 46.69 -2.62
C LEU A 7 -8.56 45.25 -2.78
N LEU A 8 -7.24 45.03 -2.67
CA LEU A 8 -6.63 43.71 -2.51
C LEU A 8 -5.73 43.68 -1.27
N ASN A 9 -5.98 42.70 -0.41
CA ASN A 9 -5.06 42.29 0.66
C ASN A 9 -3.84 41.58 0.03
N ASP A 10 -2.65 41.65 0.63
CA ASP A 10 -1.40 41.08 0.09
C ASP A 10 -1.54 39.59 -0.29
N TYR A 11 -2.26 38.82 0.53
CA TYR A 11 -2.59 37.42 0.25
C TYR A 11 -3.43 37.25 -1.03
N LYS A 12 -4.40 38.15 -1.27
CA LYS A 12 -5.25 38.15 -2.46
C LYS A 12 -4.50 38.68 -3.68
N GLN A 13 -3.54 39.58 -3.49
CA GLN A 13 -2.71 40.12 -4.55
C GLN A 13 -1.78 39.05 -5.12
N ASP A 14 -1.16 38.23 -4.27
CA ASP A 14 -0.36 37.08 -4.70
C ASP A 14 -1.19 36.02 -5.42
N PHE A 15 -2.42 35.77 -4.96
CA PHE A 15 -3.36 34.88 -5.63
C PHE A 15 -3.80 35.41 -7.00
N PHE A 16 -4.10 36.71 -7.09
CA PHE A 16 -4.48 37.38 -8.33
C PHE A 16 -3.32 37.40 -9.33
N LEU A 17 -2.10 37.70 -8.90
CA LEU A 17 -0.90 37.68 -9.74
C LEU A 17 -0.55 36.27 -10.23
N LYS A 18 -0.90 35.21 -9.49
CA LYS A 18 -0.74 33.81 -9.95
C LYS A 18 -1.76 33.43 -11.02
N ARG A 19 -3.02 33.84 -10.87
CA ARG A 19 -4.12 33.43 -11.77
C ARG A 19 -4.30 34.34 -12.98
N PHE A 20 -4.09 35.65 -12.85
CA PHE A 20 -4.35 36.61 -13.92
C PHE A 20 -3.56 36.30 -15.21
N PRO A 21 -2.25 35.98 -15.18
CA PRO A 21 -1.52 35.58 -16.38
C PRO A 21 -2.05 34.26 -16.97
N GLN A 22 -2.44 33.30 -16.11
CA GLN A 22 -2.98 32.00 -16.53
C GLN A 22 -4.36 32.15 -17.19
N THR A 23 -5.19 33.08 -16.71
CA THR A 23 -6.52 33.36 -17.27
C THR A 23 -6.42 34.16 -18.57
N VAL A 24 -5.50 35.13 -18.67
CA VAL A 24 -5.34 35.96 -19.87
C VAL A 24 -4.61 35.21 -20.99
N LEU A 25 -3.61 34.39 -20.66
CA LEU A 25 -2.81 33.64 -21.64
C LEU A 25 -3.35 32.22 -21.87
N GLY A 26 -4.35 31.77 -21.13
CA GLY A 26 -5.06 30.52 -21.42
C GLY A 26 -4.23 29.24 -21.33
N GLY A 27 -3.17 29.19 -20.49
CA GLY A 27 -2.35 27.99 -20.42
C GLY A 27 -1.12 28.06 -19.50
N PRO A 28 -0.08 28.84 -19.84
CA PRO A 28 1.23 28.77 -19.18
C PRO A 28 1.17 29.24 -17.72
N ARG A 29 1.78 28.45 -16.81
CA ARG A 29 1.87 28.76 -15.38
C ARG A 29 3.24 29.33 -15.05
N PHE A 30 3.38 30.65 -15.10
CA PHE A 30 4.66 31.34 -14.88
C PHE A 30 5.17 31.33 -13.42
N LYS A 31 4.33 30.94 -12.47
CA LYS A 31 4.70 30.63 -11.09
C LYS A 31 4.05 29.30 -10.70
N LEU A 32 4.82 28.22 -10.72
CA LEU A 32 4.40 26.96 -10.09
C LEU A 32 4.50 27.15 -8.56
N GLY A 33 3.63 26.51 -7.78
CA GLY A 33 3.59 26.66 -6.31
C GLY A 33 4.82 26.11 -5.57
N TYR A 34 5.86 25.74 -6.32
CA TYR A 34 7.13 25.15 -5.92
C TYR A 34 8.20 25.57 -6.94
N CYS A 35 9.48 25.44 -6.58
CA CYS A 35 10.61 25.79 -7.45
C CYS A 35 10.79 24.74 -8.55
N ALA A 36 10.18 24.96 -9.72
CA ALA A 36 10.35 24.08 -10.88
C ALA A 36 11.60 24.45 -11.72
N PRO A 37 12.27 23.46 -12.33
CA PRO A 37 13.37 23.73 -13.25
C PRO A 37 12.98 24.65 -14.43
N PRO A 38 13.88 25.55 -14.84
CA PRO A 38 13.63 26.54 -15.91
C PRO A 38 13.28 25.93 -17.26
N TYR A 39 13.77 24.73 -17.58
CA TYR A 39 13.36 24.04 -18.80
C TYR A 39 11.86 23.69 -18.81
N ILE A 40 11.21 23.56 -17.64
CA ILE A 40 9.76 23.32 -17.54
C ILE A 40 9.01 24.58 -17.96
N TYR A 41 9.45 25.75 -17.49
CA TYR A 41 8.90 27.03 -17.93
C TYR A 41 9.23 27.30 -19.41
N VAL A 42 10.44 26.97 -19.87
CA VAL A 42 10.82 27.08 -21.28
C VAL A 42 10.00 26.13 -22.14
N ASN A 43 9.73 24.89 -21.72
CA ASN A 43 8.85 23.97 -22.43
C ASN A 43 7.41 24.48 -22.45
N GLN A 44 6.89 25.02 -21.34
CA GLN A 44 5.57 25.65 -21.33
C GLN A 44 5.50 26.85 -22.27
N ILE A 45 6.55 27.69 -22.31
CA ILE A 45 6.65 28.85 -23.21
C ILE A 45 6.79 28.39 -24.66
N ILE A 46 7.59 27.38 -24.95
CA ILE A 46 7.76 26.81 -26.30
C ILE A 46 6.45 26.18 -26.77
N LEU A 47 5.77 25.39 -25.94
CA LEU A 47 4.45 24.83 -26.24
C LEU A 47 3.38 25.93 -26.43
N PHE A 48 3.46 27.01 -25.65
CA PHE A 48 2.55 28.14 -25.76
C PHE A 48 2.81 29.04 -26.99
N LEU A 49 4.07 29.25 -27.36
CA LEU A 49 4.47 30.06 -28.52
C LEU A 49 4.49 29.26 -29.82
N MET A 50 4.53 27.93 -29.78
CA MET A 50 4.48 27.07 -30.96
C MET A 50 3.30 27.43 -31.88
N PRO A 51 2.05 27.57 -31.40
CA PRO A 51 0.92 28.01 -32.22
C PRO A 51 1.12 29.38 -32.87
N TRP A 52 1.84 30.31 -32.23
CA TRP A 52 2.13 31.65 -32.77
C TRP A 52 3.23 31.62 -33.81
N VAL A 53 4.25 30.79 -33.62
CA VAL A 53 5.33 30.59 -34.61
C VAL A 53 4.78 29.87 -35.84
N TRP A 54 4.03 28.78 -35.66
CA TRP A 54 3.36 28.08 -36.76
C TRP A 54 2.28 28.93 -37.43
N GLY A 55 1.53 29.71 -36.65
CA GLY A 55 0.56 30.68 -37.15
C GLY A 55 1.23 31.79 -37.95
N GLY A 56 2.30 32.40 -37.45
CA GLY A 56 3.08 33.44 -38.14
C GLY A 56 3.72 32.93 -39.43
N VAL A 57 4.31 31.73 -39.40
CA VAL A 57 4.82 31.05 -40.61
C VAL A 57 3.67 30.79 -41.59
N GLY A 58 2.53 30.30 -41.12
CA GLY A 58 1.33 30.11 -41.94
C GLY A 58 0.80 31.42 -42.55
N THR A 59 0.86 32.53 -41.81
CA THR A 59 0.41 33.85 -42.27
C THR A 59 1.37 34.45 -43.29
N PHE A 60 2.69 34.25 -43.12
CA PHE A 60 3.71 34.63 -44.08
C PHE A 60 3.59 33.85 -45.39
N LEU A 61 3.32 32.54 -45.30
CA LEU A 61 3.05 31.67 -46.44
C LEU A 61 1.72 32.01 -47.15
N TYR A 62 0.71 32.49 -46.41
CA TYR A 62 -0.54 33.02 -46.94
C TYR A 62 -0.33 34.34 -47.71
N GLN A 63 0.45 35.28 -47.16
CA GLN A 63 0.76 36.56 -47.82
C GLN A 63 1.57 36.39 -49.11
N LEU A 64 2.38 35.33 -49.22
CA LEU A 64 3.09 34.98 -50.46
C LEU A 64 2.19 34.38 -51.55
N GLY A 65 0.87 34.27 -51.32
CA GLY A 65 -0.10 33.84 -52.33
C GLY A 65 -0.08 32.35 -52.65
N ILE A 66 0.62 31.54 -51.85
CA ILE A 66 0.78 30.10 -52.05
C ILE A 66 -0.42 29.31 -51.51
N LEU A 67 -1.17 29.86 -50.55
CA LEU A 67 -2.29 29.18 -49.90
C LEU A 67 -3.57 30.01 -50.01
N LYS A 68 -4.45 29.65 -50.95
CA LYS A 68 -5.85 30.08 -50.94
C LYS A 68 -6.70 29.07 -50.18
N ASP A 69 -7.24 29.57 -49.07
CA ASP A 69 -8.42 29.15 -48.31
C ASP A 69 -8.41 27.78 -47.60
N TYR A 70 -8.86 27.81 -46.32
CA TYR A 70 -9.14 26.71 -45.36
C TYR A 70 -8.14 26.31 -44.25
N TYR A 71 -7.00 27.00 -44.08
CA TYR A 71 -6.01 26.57 -43.05
C TYR A 71 -6.10 27.25 -41.68
N THR A 72 -6.86 28.33 -41.52
CA THR A 72 -6.94 29.06 -40.24
C THR A 72 -7.90 28.44 -39.23
N ALA A 73 -8.73 27.46 -39.61
CA ALA A 73 -9.51 26.63 -38.68
C ALA A 73 -8.75 25.34 -38.24
N ALA A 74 -7.69 24.95 -38.96
CA ALA A 74 -6.93 23.72 -38.71
C ALA A 74 -5.86 23.86 -37.62
N LEU A 75 -5.57 25.08 -37.16
CA LEU A 75 -4.52 25.35 -36.18
C LEU A 75 -5.00 25.29 -34.71
N SER A 76 -6.28 25.02 -34.48
CA SER A 76 -6.82 24.83 -33.13
C SER A 76 -7.92 23.75 -33.15
N VAL A 77 -7.50 22.51 -32.87
CA VAL A 77 -8.29 21.29 -32.57
C VAL A 77 -8.75 20.44 -33.77
N SER A 78 -8.07 19.30 -33.97
CA SER A 78 -8.69 17.95 -33.98
C SER A 78 -7.97 16.97 -34.94
N PRO A 79 -7.85 15.68 -34.57
CA PRO A 79 -7.77 14.56 -35.51
C PRO A 79 -8.60 14.74 -36.80
N PHE A 80 -9.77 15.37 -36.72
CA PHE A 80 -10.62 15.67 -37.88
C PHE A 80 -9.98 16.62 -38.91
N ALA A 81 -9.22 17.63 -38.47
CA ALA A 81 -8.50 18.52 -39.39
C ALA A 81 -7.38 17.78 -40.12
N MET A 82 -6.67 16.89 -39.42
CA MET A 82 -5.65 16.03 -40.03
C MET A 82 -6.27 15.02 -41.01
N ILE A 83 -7.42 14.44 -40.67
CA ILE A 83 -8.17 13.56 -41.57
C ILE A 83 -8.62 14.33 -42.82
N ALA A 84 -9.15 15.54 -42.63
CA ALA A 84 -9.55 16.40 -43.75
C ALA A 84 -8.35 16.71 -44.66
N PHE A 85 -7.20 17.09 -44.08
CA PHE A 85 -5.97 17.32 -44.83
C PHE A 85 -5.53 16.08 -45.62
N LEU A 86 -5.50 14.91 -44.97
CA LEU A 86 -5.15 13.65 -45.63
C LEU A 86 -6.16 13.27 -46.72
N SER A 87 -7.45 13.61 -46.55
CA SER A 87 -8.50 13.33 -47.53
C SER A 87 -8.46 14.21 -48.79
N LEU A 88 -7.77 15.35 -48.72
CA LEU A 88 -7.58 16.25 -49.88
C LEU A 88 -6.49 15.75 -50.84
N ASP A 89 -5.79 14.66 -50.50
CA ASP A 89 -4.74 14.12 -51.33
C ASP A 89 -5.28 13.50 -52.62
N SER A 90 -4.76 13.99 -53.76
CA SER A 90 -5.10 13.49 -55.10
C SER A 90 -4.89 11.97 -55.28
N SER A 91 -3.98 11.35 -54.53
CA SER A 91 -3.72 9.90 -54.57
C SER A 91 -4.88 9.05 -54.08
N LEU A 92 -5.80 9.60 -53.27
CA LEU A 92 -7.03 8.91 -52.84
C LEU A 92 -8.12 8.91 -53.92
N GLN A 93 -8.02 9.78 -54.93
CA GLN A 93 -9.04 9.92 -55.99
C GLN A 93 -8.79 8.98 -57.19
N GLY A 94 -7.63 8.31 -57.26
CA GLY A 94 -7.25 7.40 -58.35
C GLY A 94 -7.55 5.91 -58.08
N LEU A 95 -7.17 5.02 -59.02
CA LEU A 95 -7.27 3.56 -58.88
C LEU A 95 -6.43 3.06 -57.69
N HIS A 96 -7.09 2.45 -56.71
CA HIS A 96 -6.48 2.06 -55.44
C HIS A 96 -5.45 0.93 -55.58
N SER A 97 -4.15 1.26 -55.52
CA SER A 97 -3.10 0.28 -55.26
C SER A 97 -3.16 -0.19 -53.81
N VAL A 98 -2.82 -1.45 -53.57
CA VAL A 98 -2.70 -2.02 -52.21
C VAL A 98 -1.76 -1.19 -51.33
N SER A 99 -0.71 -0.61 -51.91
CA SER A 99 0.26 0.24 -51.22
C SER A 99 -0.36 1.54 -50.69
N VAL A 100 -1.25 2.17 -51.46
CA VAL A 100 -2.01 3.37 -51.08
C VAL A 100 -2.93 3.04 -49.90
N CYS A 101 -3.68 1.94 -50.01
CA CYS A 101 -4.59 1.50 -48.96
C CYS A 101 -3.87 1.26 -47.63
N ILE A 102 -2.72 0.58 -47.64
CA ILE A 102 -1.93 0.33 -46.42
C ILE A 102 -1.41 1.63 -45.81
N GLY A 103 -0.85 2.52 -46.63
CA GLY A 103 -0.29 3.79 -46.18
C GLY A 103 -1.33 4.71 -45.54
N PHE A 104 -2.47 4.92 -46.22
CA PHE A 104 -3.55 5.77 -45.71
C PHE A 104 -4.32 5.14 -44.54
N THR A 105 -4.54 3.82 -44.55
CA THR A 105 -5.17 3.14 -43.39
C THR A 105 -4.32 3.31 -42.13
N ARG A 106 -2.99 3.16 -42.25
CA ARG A 106 -2.07 3.47 -41.15
C ARG A 106 -2.16 4.95 -40.75
N ALA A 107 -2.11 5.88 -41.71
CA ALA A 107 -2.11 7.31 -41.42
C ALA A 107 -3.38 7.72 -40.66
N PHE A 108 -4.56 7.33 -41.14
CA PHE A 108 -5.83 7.60 -40.45
C PHE A 108 -5.90 6.95 -39.06
N ARG A 109 -5.39 5.72 -38.90
CA ARG A 109 -5.30 5.07 -37.59
C ARG A 109 -4.36 5.82 -36.65
N MET A 110 -3.20 6.27 -37.14
CA MET A 110 -2.19 6.97 -36.34
C MET A 110 -2.69 8.32 -35.84
N VAL A 111 -3.51 9.02 -36.63
CA VAL A 111 -4.16 10.26 -36.22
C VAL A 111 -5.00 10.09 -34.95
N TRP A 112 -5.68 8.97 -34.79
CA TRP A 112 -6.50 8.67 -33.60
C TRP A 112 -5.70 8.04 -32.45
N GLN A 113 -4.68 7.24 -32.76
CA GLN A 113 -3.89 6.53 -31.75
C GLN A 113 -2.78 7.39 -31.15
N ASN A 114 -2.16 8.24 -31.95
CA ASN A 114 -1.09 9.13 -31.50
C ASN A 114 -1.02 10.36 -32.42
N THR A 115 -1.88 11.33 -32.12
CA THR A 115 -2.06 12.55 -32.89
C THR A 115 -0.78 13.39 -32.96
N GLU A 116 0.00 13.47 -31.89
CA GLU A 116 1.26 14.22 -31.86
C GLU A 116 2.29 13.67 -32.86
N ASN A 117 2.46 12.34 -32.87
CA ASN A 117 3.36 11.67 -33.79
C ASN A 117 2.84 11.72 -35.25
N ALA A 118 1.53 11.58 -35.45
CA ALA A 118 0.92 11.73 -36.77
C ALA A 118 1.11 13.16 -37.32
N LEU A 119 1.01 14.17 -36.46
CA LEU A 119 1.22 15.57 -36.83
C LEU A 119 2.67 15.79 -37.24
N LEU A 120 3.62 15.28 -36.44
CA LEU A 120 5.04 15.35 -36.75
C LEU A 120 5.38 14.64 -38.08
N GLU A 121 4.83 13.45 -38.33
CA GLU A 121 4.97 12.76 -39.63
C GLU A 121 4.45 13.62 -40.79
N THR A 122 3.27 14.23 -40.63
CA THR A 122 2.64 15.07 -41.65
C THR A 122 3.44 16.34 -41.93
N VAL A 123 3.96 16.99 -40.88
CA VAL A 123 4.81 18.18 -40.99
C VAL A 123 6.13 17.86 -41.69
N ILE A 124 6.78 16.74 -41.37
CA ILE A 124 8.03 16.32 -42.01
C ILE A 124 7.79 16.07 -43.50
N VAL A 125 6.76 15.29 -43.87
CA VAL A 125 6.47 15.00 -45.28
C VAL A 125 6.13 16.29 -46.05
N SER A 126 5.34 17.19 -45.46
CA SER A 126 4.98 18.46 -46.09
C SER A 126 6.18 19.39 -46.27
N THR A 127 7.06 19.47 -45.27
CA THR A 127 8.27 20.30 -45.31
C THR A 127 9.26 19.77 -46.34
N VAL A 128 9.48 18.45 -46.38
CA VAL A 128 10.33 17.81 -47.40
C VAL A 128 9.77 18.04 -48.79
N HIS A 129 8.45 17.98 -48.97
CA HIS A 129 7.81 18.27 -50.25
C HIS A 129 7.99 19.73 -50.70
N LEU A 130 7.95 20.69 -49.77
CA LEU A 130 8.17 22.11 -50.07
C LEU A 130 9.63 22.44 -50.40
N ILE A 131 10.60 21.76 -49.77
CA ILE A 131 12.03 22.04 -49.93
C ILE A 131 12.63 21.28 -51.12
N SER A 132 12.18 20.03 -51.37
CA SER A 132 12.77 19.15 -52.37
C SER A 132 12.09 19.32 -53.73
N SER A 133 12.51 20.32 -54.51
CA SER A 133 12.15 20.45 -55.92
C SER A 133 12.89 19.47 -56.85
N THR A 134 13.75 18.60 -56.30
CA THR A 134 14.63 17.70 -57.07
C THR A 134 14.13 16.26 -57.08
N ASP A 135 14.37 15.57 -58.20
CA ASP A 135 14.02 14.17 -58.53
C ASP A 135 14.83 13.13 -57.70
N ILE A 136 15.16 13.43 -56.45
CA ILE A 136 15.83 12.46 -55.55
C ILE A 136 14.74 11.59 -54.92
N TRP A 137 14.92 10.25 -54.99
CA TRP A 137 14.23 9.08 -54.39
C TRP A 137 12.77 9.20 -53.88
N TRP A 138 12.41 10.31 -53.25
CA TRP A 138 11.11 10.70 -52.74
C TRP A 138 10.06 11.09 -53.82
N ASN A 139 10.46 11.53 -55.03
CA ASN A 139 9.62 12.47 -55.78
C ASN A 139 8.71 11.92 -56.92
N ARG A 140 8.89 10.70 -57.45
CA ARG A 140 8.12 10.29 -58.67
C ARG A 140 7.18 9.08 -58.59
N SER A 141 7.28 8.21 -57.59
CA SER A 141 6.48 6.96 -57.58
C SER A 141 5.91 6.55 -56.22
N LEU A 142 6.11 7.35 -55.17
CA LEU A 142 5.67 7.01 -53.82
C LEU A 142 4.49 7.90 -53.42
N ASP A 143 3.36 7.26 -53.14
CA ASP A 143 2.17 7.92 -52.62
C ASP A 143 2.43 8.54 -51.24
N THR A 144 1.70 9.60 -50.90
CA THR A 144 1.82 10.29 -49.61
C THR A 144 1.62 9.36 -48.42
N GLY A 145 0.68 8.40 -48.51
CA GLY A 145 0.48 7.39 -47.48
C GLY A 145 1.73 6.53 -47.23
N ILE A 146 2.50 6.20 -48.27
CA ILE A 146 3.76 5.45 -48.15
C ILE A 146 4.86 6.35 -47.58
N ARG A 147 4.91 7.62 -47.97
CA ARG A 147 5.86 8.61 -47.40
C ARG A 147 5.65 8.75 -45.89
N LEU A 148 4.41 8.88 -45.44
CA LEU A 148 4.07 8.92 -44.01
C LEU A 148 4.48 7.64 -43.29
N LEU A 149 4.22 6.47 -43.90
CA LEU A 149 4.64 5.18 -43.37
C LEU A 149 6.17 5.07 -43.23
N LEU A 150 6.93 5.49 -44.24
CA LEU A 150 8.40 5.48 -44.21
C LEU A 150 8.96 6.44 -43.16
N VAL A 151 8.45 7.68 -43.07
CA VAL A 151 8.85 8.63 -42.03
C VAL A 151 8.55 8.08 -40.64
N GLY A 152 7.36 7.48 -40.46
CA GLY A 152 6.99 6.85 -39.21
C GLY A 152 7.91 5.68 -38.83
N ILE A 153 8.32 4.84 -39.78
CA ILE A 153 9.29 3.75 -39.54
C ILE A 153 10.67 4.32 -39.20
N ILE A 154 11.17 5.29 -39.96
CA ILE A 154 12.49 5.90 -39.72
C ILE A 154 12.53 6.54 -38.35
N ARG A 155 11.48 7.30 -37.97
CA ARG A 155 11.38 7.92 -36.64
C ARG A 155 11.38 6.87 -35.54
N ASP A 156 10.54 5.84 -35.64
CA ASP A 156 10.47 4.77 -34.65
C ASP A 156 11.83 4.07 -34.48
N ARG A 157 12.47 3.70 -35.60
CA ARG A 157 13.80 3.07 -35.59
C ARG A 157 14.88 3.99 -35.02
N LEU A 158 14.82 5.29 -35.30
CA LEU A 158 15.74 6.27 -34.74
C LEU A 158 15.59 6.39 -33.23
N ILE A 159 14.36 6.47 -32.72
CA ILE A 159 14.08 6.53 -31.27
C ILE A 159 14.64 5.26 -30.59
N GLN A 160 14.34 4.08 -31.14
CA GLN A 160 14.89 2.81 -30.61
C GLN A 160 16.42 2.77 -30.66
N PHE A 161 17.03 3.28 -31.75
CA PHE A 161 18.49 3.34 -31.87
C PHE A 161 19.11 4.21 -30.79
N VAL A 162 18.54 5.40 -30.55
CA VAL A 162 19.00 6.30 -29.48
C VAL A 162 18.83 5.66 -28.11
N SER A 163 17.67 5.03 -27.82
CA SER A 163 17.43 4.36 -26.54
C SER A 163 18.40 3.19 -26.30
N LYS A 164 18.69 2.37 -27.32
CA LYS A 164 19.65 1.25 -27.23
C LYS A 164 21.08 1.74 -27.10
N LEU A 165 21.45 2.80 -27.82
CA LEU A 165 22.77 3.41 -27.70
C LEU A 165 22.98 3.99 -26.31
N GLN A 166 21.99 4.72 -25.78
CA GLN A 166 22.01 5.23 -24.41
C GLN A 166 22.19 4.07 -23.41
N PHE A 167 21.38 3.01 -23.53
CA PHE A 167 21.49 1.84 -22.68
C PHE A 167 22.87 1.15 -22.75
N ALA A 168 23.42 0.95 -23.96
CA ALA A 168 24.73 0.34 -24.14
C ALA A 168 25.86 1.20 -23.56
N VAL A 169 25.80 2.51 -23.76
CA VAL A 169 26.76 3.48 -23.18
C VAL A 169 26.65 3.49 -21.66
N THR A 170 25.44 3.46 -21.09
CA THR A 170 25.23 3.38 -19.64
C THR A 170 25.90 2.13 -19.07
N VAL A 171 25.63 0.94 -19.63
CA VAL A 171 26.25 -0.33 -19.18
C VAL A 171 27.79 -0.30 -19.29
N LEU A 172 28.32 0.32 -20.35
CA LEU A 172 29.76 0.48 -20.52
C LEU A 172 30.37 1.39 -19.46
N LEU A 173 29.77 2.56 -19.22
CA LEU A 173 30.24 3.52 -18.23
C LEU A 173 30.16 2.95 -16.82
N THR A 174 29.03 2.32 -16.48
CA THR A 174 28.78 1.78 -15.14
C THR A 174 29.74 0.66 -14.78
N SER A 175 30.11 -0.18 -15.76
CA SER A 175 31.10 -1.23 -15.57
C SER A 175 32.46 -0.70 -15.09
N TRP A 176 32.80 0.55 -15.41
CA TRP A 176 34.03 1.20 -15.00
C TRP A 176 33.87 2.04 -13.72
N THR A 177 32.77 2.80 -13.59
CA THR A 177 32.56 3.73 -12.48
C THR A 177 32.10 3.05 -11.20
N GLU A 178 31.31 1.98 -11.30
CA GLU A 178 30.76 1.29 -10.13
C GLU A 178 31.75 0.29 -9.53
N LYS A 179 32.15 0.52 -8.28
CA LYS A 179 33.13 -0.33 -7.57
C LYS A 179 32.66 -1.78 -7.46
N LYS A 180 31.36 -2.02 -7.23
CA LYS A 180 30.77 -3.37 -7.11
C LYS A 180 30.76 -4.13 -8.44
N GLN A 181 30.74 -3.44 -9.57
CA GLN A 181 30.71 -4.04 -10.91
C GLN A 181 32.09 -4.17 -11.56
N ARG A 182 33.07 -3.42 -11.04
CA ARG A 182 34.43 -3.42 -11.55
C ARG A 182 35.14 -4.73 -11.23
N ARG A 183 35.24 -5.60 -12.24
CA ARG A 183 36.02 -6.85 -12.22
C ARG A 183 37.47 -6.57 -12.65
N LYS A 184 38.38 -7.48 -12.31
CA LYS A 184 39.79 -7.42 -12.77
C LYS A 184 39.89 -7.38 -14.31
N THR A 185 38.92 -7.95 -15.01
CA THR A 185 38.82 -8.00 -16.47
C THR A 185 38.05 -6.82 -17.09
N THR A 186 37.48 -5.90 -16.32
CA THR A 186 36.67 -4.80 -16.87
C THR A 186 37.47 -3.90 -17.81
N ALA A 187 38.74 -3.59 -17.49
CA ALA A 187 39.60 -2.83 -18.39
C ALA A 187 39.75 -3.51 -19.75
N THR A 188 39.96 -4.82 -19.75
CA THR A 188 40.04 -5.64 -20.97
C THR A 188 38.73 -5.65 -21.73
N LEU A 189 37.57 -5.76 -21.05
CA LEU A 189 36.25 -5.71 -21.67
C LEU A 189 35.94 -4.35 -22.29
N CYS A 190 36.32 -3.24 -21.64
CA CYS A 190 36.17 -1.90 -22.21
C CYS A 190 37.06 -1.71 -23.43
N ILE A 191 38.32 -2.13 -23.38
CA ILE A 191 39.24 -2.09 -24.53
C ILE A 191 38.68 -2.94 -25.68
N LEU A 192 38.17 -4.14 -25.37
CA LEU A 192 37.54 -5.03 -26.36
C LEU A 192 36.33 -4.35 -27.01
N ASN A 193 35.44 -3.72 -26.23
CA ASN A 193 34.30 -2.98 -26.77
C ASN A 193 34.70 -1.78 -27.62
N ILE A 194 35.81 -1.09 -27.30
CA ILE A 194 36.32 0.01 -28.11
C ILE A 194 36.87 -0.52 -29.44
N VAL A 195 37.70 -1.58 -29.41
CA VAL A 195 38.29 -2.21 -30.60
C VAL A 195 37.20 -2.81 -31.51
N PHE A 196 36.23 -3.51 -30.91
CA PHE A 196 35.10 -4.12 -31.62
C PHE A 196 33.87 -3.21 -31.71
N SER A 197 34.03 -1.91 -31.47
CA SER A 197 32.91 -0.95 -31.51
C SER A 197 32.13 -0.95 -32.84
N PRO A 198 32.74 -1.16 -34.03
CA PRO A 198 31.96 -1.29 -35.27
C PRO A 198 31.02 -2.51 -35.23
N PHE A 199 31.46 -3.61 -34.63
CA PHE A 199 30.66 -4.82 -34.49
C PHE A 199 29.54 -4.66 -33.47
N VAL A 200 29.82 -4.02 -32.33
CA VAL A 200 28.79 -3.67 -31.33
C VAL A 200 27.74 -2.74 -31.95
N LEU A 201 28.16 -1.76 -32.76
CA LEU A 201 27.25 -0.89 -33.47
C LEU A 201 26.41 -1.65 -34.51
N VAL A 202 27.00 -2.62 -35.23
CA VAL A 202 26.25 -3.51 -36.13
C VAL A 202 25.20 -4.31 -35.36
N ILE A 203 25.52 -4.83 -34.17
CA ILE A 203 24.55 -5.52 -33.30
C ILE A 203 23.41 -4.58 -32.89
N ILE A 204 23.74 -3.35 -32.48
CA ILE A 204 22.73 -2.34 -32.11
C ILE A 204 21.84 -2.03 -33.31
N VAL A 205 22.42 -1.75 -34.48
CA VAL A 205 21.67 -1.46 -35.71
C VAL A 205 20.79 -2.65 -36.09
N PHE A 206 21.32 -3.87 -36.09
CA PHE A 206 20.55 -5.07 -36.40
C PHE A 206 19.39 -5.28 -35.41
N SER A 207 19.64 -5.07 -34.12
CA SER A 207 18.62 -5.11 -33.08
C SER A 207 17.55 -4.03 -33.28
N THR A 208 17.92 -2.81 -33.71
CA THR A 208 16.94 -1.75 -34.03
C THR A 208 16.08 -2.11 -35.22
N LEU A 209 16.66 -2.65 -36.30
CA LEU A 209 15.92 -3.05 -37.49
C LEU A 209 14.85 -4.09 -37.15
N LEU A 210 15.21 -5.09 -36.33
CA LEU A 210 14.31 -6.14 -35.85
C LEU A 210 13.37 -5.70 -34.73
N SER A 211 13.55 -4.50 -34.16
CA SER A 211 12.83 -4.05 -32.97
C SER A 211 12.94 -5.01 -31.77
N SER A 212 14.03 -5.78 -31.70
CA SER A 212 14.34 -6.73 -30.62
C SER A 212 15.01 -6.02 -29.43
N PRO A 213 14.91 -6.53 -28.19
CA PRO A 213 15.65 -5.98 -27.07
C PRO A 213 17.16 -6.20 -27.22
N LEU A 214 17.97 -5.29 -26.67
CA LEU A 214 19.42 -5.49 -26.53
C LEU A 214 19.69 -6.23 -25.22
N LEU A 215 20.26 -7.43 -25.28
CA LEU A 215 20.48 -8.28 -24.11
C LEU A 215 21.92 -8.11 -23.61
N PRO A 216 22.15 -7.49 -22.44
CA PRO A 216 23.47 -7.49 -21.81
C PRO A 216 23.69 -8.81 -21.08
N LEU A 217 24.66 -9.60 -21.53
CA LEU A 217 24.94 -10.91 -20.93
C LEU A 217 25.39 -10.75 -19.47
N PHE A 218 24.61 -11.26 -18.52
CA PHE A 218 24.92 -11.19 -17.08
C PHE A 218 25.28 -9.78 -16.61
N THR A 219 24.64 -8.75 -17.17
CA THR A 219 24.91 -7.31 -16.93
C THR A 219 26.32 -6.83 -17.34
N LEU A 220 27.10 -7.65 -18.04
CA LEU A 220 28.37 -7.25 -18.63
C LEU A 220 28.14 -6.38 -19.88
N PRO A 221 29.11 -5.54 -20.26
CA PRO A 221 29.10 -4.81 -21.52
C PRO A 221 29.37 -5.76 -22.71
N VAL A 222 28.61 -6.83 -22.83
CA VAL A 222 28.63 -7.78 -23.93
C VAL A 222 27.18 -7.94 -24.38
N PHE A 223 26.89 -7.46 -25.58
CA PHE A 223 25.53 -7.32 -26.05
C PHE A 223 25.19 -8.40 -27.08
N LEU A 224 24.04 -9.04 -26.90
CA LEU A 224 23.42 -9.92 -27.88
C LEU A 224 22.09 -9.35 -28.35
N VAL A 225 21.66 -9.79 -29.53
CA VAL A 225 20.33 -9.49 -30.04
C VAL A 225 19.34 -10.46 -29.42
N GLY A 226 18.42 -9.94 -28.60
CA GLY A 226 17.35 -10.75 -28.02
C GLY A 226 16.30 -11.14 -29.06
N PHE A 227 15.37 -12.00 -28.68
CA PHE A 227 14.26 -12.36 -29.57
C PHE A 227 13.31 -11.16 -29.75
N PRO A 228 12.84 -10.88 -30.98
CA PRO A 228 11.83 -9.86 -31.20
C PRO A 228 10.55 -10.27 -30.45
N ARG A 229 10.07 -9.37 -29.60
CA ARG A 229 8.85 -9.58 -28.80
C ARG A 229 7.88 -8.43 -28.99
N PRO A 230 6.57 -8.70 -28.97
CA PRO A 230 5.57 -7.65 -28.89
C PRO A 230 5.86 -6.71 -27.72
N ILE A 231 5.63 -5.40 -27.92
CA ILE A 231 5.74 -4.39 -26.86
C ILE A 231 4.71 -4.67 -25.75
N GLN A 232 3.58 -5.25 -26.14
CA GLN A 232 2.53 -5.77 -25.26
C GLN A 232 2.63 -7.30 -25.26
N SER A 233 3.41 -7.87 -24.35
CA SER A 233 3.39 -9.32 -24.13
C SER A 233 3.08 -9.58 -22.67
N TRP A 234 1.88 -10.06 -22.41
CA TRP A 234 1.39 -10.41 -21.08
C TRP A 234 1.09 -11.90 -21.04
N PRO A 235 1.59 -12.64 -20.05
CA PRO A 235 1.21 -14.04 -19.86
C PRO A 235 -0.28 -14.18 -19.47
N GLY A 236 -0.91 -13.13 -18.94
CA GLY A 236 -2.33 -13.06 -18.57
C GLY A 236 -2.90 -11.63 -18.67
N ALA A 237 -4.15 -11.40 -18.22
CA ALA A 237 -4.70 -10.05 -18.17
C ALA A 237 -3.93 -9.20 -17.13
N ALA A 238 -3.61 -7.93 -17.44
CA ALA A 238 -2.89 -7.09 -16.47
C ALA A 238 -3.66 -7.01 -15.14
N GLY A 239 -2.95 -7.17 -14.01
CA GLY A 239 -3.56 -7.18 -12.68
C GLY A 239 -4.03 -8.53 -12.17
N THR A 240 -3.89 -9.64 -12.91
CA THR A 240 -4.31 -10.97 -12.42
C THR A 240 -3.32 -11.63 -11.47
N THR A 241 -2.07 -11.17 -11.42
CA THR A 241 -0.96 -11.82 -10.71
C THR A 241 -0.15 -10.81 -9.91
N ALA A 242 -0.25 -10.87 -8.58
CA ALA A 242 0.55 -10.10 -7.64
C ALA A 242 0.79 -10.93 -6.37
N CYS A 243 1.94 -10.74 -5.73
CA CYS A 243 2.31 -11.38 -4.47
C CYS A 243 1.70 -10.57 -3.31
N VAL A 244 0.43 -10.81 -3.01
CA VAL A 244 -0.32 -10.02 -2.01
C VAL A 244 0.31 -10.18 -0.62
N CYS A 245 0.62 -9.05 0.02
CA CYS A 245 1.18 -8.97 1.37
C CYS A 245 0.40 -7.96 2.24
N ALA A 246 0.83 -7.76 3.49
CA ALA A 246 0.20 -6.82 4.40
C ALA A 246 0.19 -5.38 3.88
N ASP A 247 1.22 -4.99 3.10
CA ASP A 247 1.37 -3.64 2.57
C ASP A 247 0.57 -3.38 1.29
N THR A 248 -0.02 -4.41 0.68
CA THR A 248 -0.86 -4.27 -0.53
C THR A 248 -2.05 -3.33 -0.29
N VAL A 249 -2.59 -3.25 0.93
CA VAL A 249 -3.73 -2.40 1.29
C VAL A 249 -3.47 -0.90 1.03
N TYR A 250 -2.24 -0.45 1.21
CA TYR A 250 -1.89 0.95 1.01
C TYR A 250 -1.93 1.32 -0.48
N TYR A 251 -1.58 0.38 -1.36
CA TYR A 251 -1.70 0.59 -2.81
C TYR A 251 -3.17 0.62 -3.25
N TYR A 252 -4.04 -0.21 -2.66
CA TYR A 252 -5.49 -0.14 -2.90
C TYR A 252 -6.07 1.23 -2.55
N GLN A 253 -5.64 1.83 -1.43
CA GLN A 253 -6.07 3.18 -1.04
C GLN A 253 -5.49 4.28 -1.95
N MET A 254 -4.22 4.17 -2.33
CA MET A 254 -3.51 5.17 -3.11
C MET A 254 -3.99 5.28 -4.56
N VAL A 255 -4.21 4.13 -5.22
CA VAL A 255 -4.42 4.07 -6.67
C VAL A 255 -5.56 4.96 -7.18
N PRO A 256 -6.77 4.97 -6.60
CA PRO A 256 -7.86 5.83 -7.07
C PRO A 256 -7.49 7.32 -7.08
N ARG A 257 -6.81 7.80 -6.02
CA ARG A 257 -6.37 9.20 -5.92
C ARG A 257 -5.23 9.51 -6.88
N LEU A 258 -4.26 8.59 -6.98
CA LEU A 258 -3.15 8.71 -7.92
C LEU A 258 -3.64 8.75 -9.37
N THR A 259 -4.62 7.92 -9.76
CA THR A 259 -5.21 7.92 -11.10
C THR A 259 -5.86 9.26 -11.45
N ALA A 260 -6.59 9.86 -10.51
CA ALA A 260 -7.19 11.19 -10.73
C ALA A 260 -6.12 12.29 -10.93
N VAL A 261 -5.03 12.23 -10.18
CA VAL A 261 -3.93 13.20 -10.33
C VAL A 261 -3.12 12.94 -11.60
N LEU A 262 -2.88 11.67 -11.94
CA LEU A 262 -2.26 11.26 -13.21
C LEU A 262 -3.08 11.72 -14.41
N GLN A 263 -4.42 11.66 -14.34
CA GLN A 263 -5.28 12.19 -15.38
C GLN A 263 -4.98 13.67 -15.65
N THR A 264 -4.93 14.48 -14.61
CA THR A 264 -4.62 15.92 -14.75
C THR A 264 -3.21 16.17 -15.24
N ALA A 265 -2.23 15.36 -14.81
CA ALA A 265 -0.84 15.45 -15.22
C ALA A 265 -0.64 15.06 -16.70
N MET A 266 -1.28 13.97 -17.14
CA MET A 266 -1.28 13.52 -18.53
C MET A 266 -1.97 14.51 -19.45
N ALA A 267 -3.15 15.02 -19.08
CA ALA A 267 -3.88 16.04 -19.84
C ALA A 267 -3.08 17.36 -19.95
N ALA A 268 -2.29 17.70 -18.93
CA ALA A 268 -1.40 18.85 -18.94
C ALA A 268 -0.08 18.61 -19.71
N GLY A 269 0.21 17.39 -20.15
CA GLY A 269 1.45 17.02 -20.84
C GLY A 269 2.69 16.97 -19.95
N SER A 270 2.55 16.92 -18.62
CA SER A 270 3.71 16.96 -17.69
C SER A 270 4.55 15.68 -17.70
N LEU A 271 3.99 14.56 -18.15
CA LEU A 271 4.68 13.28 -18.33
C LEU A 271 5.37 13.14 -19.70
N GLY A 272 5.35 14.21 -20.50
CA GLY A 272 5.82 14.23 -21.88
C GLY A 272 4.98 13.35 -22.82
N LEU A 273 5.57 12.94 -23.94
CA LEU A 273 4.90 12.08 -24.92
C LEU A 273 4.62 10.70 -24.33
N LEU A 274 3.33 10.36 -24.24
CA LEU A 274 2.81 9.07 -23.79
C LEU A 274 2.89 8.08 -24.96
N LEU A 275 3.71 7.03 -24.78
CA LEU A 275 3.85 5.96 -25.78
C LEU A 275 3.45 4.62 -25.14
N PRO A 276 2.66 3.77 -25.83
CA PRO A 276 2.40 2.41 -25.39
C PRO A 276 3.71 1.65 -25.12
N GLY A 277 3.77 0.95 -23.98
CA GLY A 277 4.98 0.27 -23.50
C GLY A 277 6.00 1.17 -22.78
N SER A 278 5.67 2.44 -22.53
CA SER A 278 6.50 3.28 -21.65
C SER A 278 6.30 2.92 -20.18
N HIS A 279 7.38 3.03 -19.41
CA HIS A 279 7.39 2.77 -17.98
C HIS A 279 7.78 4.03 -17.22
N TYR A 280 7.09 4.27 -16.11
CA TYR A 280 7.34 5.36 -15.18
C TYR A 280 7.51 4.79 -13.78
N LEU A 281 8.41 5.40 -13.02
CA LEU A 281 8.68 5.06 -11.64
C LEU A 281 8.27 6.24 -10.76
N GLY A 282 7.34 5.99 -9.86
CA GLY A 282 6.92 6.88 -8.80
C GLY A 282 7.59 6.50 -7.48
N ARG A 283 8.05 7.49 -6.73
CA ARG A 283 8.69 7.33 -5.43
C ARG A 283 8.05 8.26 -4.41
N PHE A 284 7.78 7.72 -3.22
CA PHE A 284 7.35 8.48 -2.06
C PHE A 284 7.77 7.76 -0.78
N GLN A 285 8.45 8.44 0.15
CA GLN A 285 8.94 7.91 1.44
C GLN A 285 9.71 6.60 1.35
N ASP A 286 9.06 5.45 1.51
CA ASP A 286 9.58 4.09 1.45
C ASP A 286 8.88 3.25 0.36
N ARG A 287 7.85 3.82 -0.30
CA ARG A 287 7.03 3.17 -1.32
C ARG A 287 7.53 3.47 -2.72
N LEU A 288 7.37 2.47 -3.59
CA LEU A 288 7.75 2.49 -5.00
C LEU A 288 6.55 2.08 -5.85
N ILE A 289 6.29 2.87 -6.88
CA ILE A 289 5.11 2.74 -7.72
C ILE A 289 5.58 2.59 -9.16
N TRP A 290 5.24 1.48 -9.80
CA TRP A 290 5.56 1.28 -11.21
C TRP A 290 4.32 1.53 -12.04
N ILE A 291 4.39 2.47 -12.97
CA ILE A 291 3.27 2.83 -13.86
C ILE A 291 3.65 2.46 -15.28
N MET A 292 2.85 1.63 -15.92
CA MET A 292 3.05 1.22 -17.30
C MET A 292 1.89 1.70 -18.18
N ILE A 293 2.23 2.28 -19.34
CA ILE A 293 1.24 2.64 -20.36
C ILE A 293 0.94 1.40 -21.19
N LEU A 294 -0.28 0.89 -21.08
CA LEU A 294 -0.75 -0.25 -21.85
C LEU A 294 -1.14 0.20 -23.26
N GLU A 295 -2.02 1.19 -23.33
CA GLU A 295 -2.57 1.73 -24.56
C GLU A 295 -2.76 3.24 -24.44
N CYS A 296 -2.69 3.94 -25.57
CA CYS A 296 -2.97 5.37 -25.63
C CYS A 296 -3.74 5.66 -26.93
N GLY A 297 -4.68 6.58 -26.85
CA GLY A 297 -5.39 7.17 -27.96
C GLY A 297 -5.54 8.68 -27.74
N TYR A 298 -6.26 9.35 -28.64
CA TYR A 298 -6.43 10.80 -28.56
C TYR A 298 -7.12 11.27 -27.27
N THR A 299 -8.17 10.56 -26.82
CA THR A 299 -8.96 10.95 -25.64
C THR A 299 -8.75 10.06 -24.43
N TYR A 300 -7.96 8.99 -24.55
CA TYR A 300 -7.83 8.01 -23.49
C TYR A 300 -6.40 7.47 -23.36
N CYS A 301 -6.05 7.09 -22.14
CA CYS A 301 -4.81 6.38 -21.81
C CYS A 301 -5.18 5.21 -20.89
N CYS A 302 -4.77 4.01 -21.24
CA CYS A 302 -4.95 2.83 -20.40
C CYS A 302 -3.63 2.53 -19.71
N ILE A 303 -3.65 2.49 -18.37
CA ILE A 303 -2.44 2.25 -17.56
C ILE A 303 -2.60 1.05 -16.64
N ASN A 304 -1.47 0.45 -16.28
CA ASN A 304 -1.35 -0.50 -15.19
C ASN A 304 -0.42 0.11 -14.14
N ILE A 305 -0.89 0.16 -12.90
CA ILE A 305 -0.12 0.59 -11.73
C ILE A 305 0.22 -0.64 -10.90
N LYS A 306 1.51 -0.81 -10.58
CA LYS A 306 2.00 -1.83 -9.67
C LYS A 306 2.65 -1.20 -8.45
N GLY A 307 2.48 -1.86 -7.32
CA GLY A 307 3.23 -1.57 -6.10
C GLY A 307 4.42 -2.50 -6.01
N LEU A 308 5.59 -1.93 -5.74
CA LEU A 308 6.79 -2.70 -5.44
C LEU A 308 6.95 -2.80 -3.93
N GLU A 309 7.55 -3.90 -3.49
CA GLU A 309 7.71 -4.20 -2.06
C GLU A 309 8.69 -3.24 -1.38
N LEU A 310 8.48 -3.12 -0.07
CA LEU A 310 9.37 -2.43 0.83
C LEU A 310 10.53 -3.35 1.22
N GLN A 311 11.74 -3.06 0.71
CA GLN A 311 13.04 -3.38 1.30
C GLN A 311 13.23 -4.76 1.98
N GLU A 312 13.34 -5.84 1.21
CA GLU A 312 13.84 -7.12 1.74
C GLU A 312 15.37 -7.24 1.72
N THR A 313 16.05 -6.55 0.79
CA THR A 313 17.49 -6.74 0.59
C THR A 313 18.27 -5.44 0.50
N SER A 314 19.51 -5.46 1.00
CA SER A 314 20.46 -4.33 0.94
C SER A 314 20.65 -3.79 -0.48
N CYS A 315 20.42 -4.62 -1.50
CA CYS A 315 20.51 -4.27 -2.90
C CYS A 315 19.32 -3.42 -3.37
N HIS A 316 18.08 -3.76 -2.98
CA HIS A 316 16.91 -2.91 -3.25
C HIS A 316 17.03 -1.55 -2.60
N THR A 317 17.55 -1.50 -1.37
CA THR A 317 17.81 -0.25 -0.65
C THR A 317 18.84 0.62 -1.38
N ALA A 318 19.88 0.02 -1.97
CA ALA A 318 20.87 0.76 -2.75
C ALA A 318 20.28 1.35 -4.05
N GLU A 319 19.40 0.61 -4.73
CA GLU A 319 18.72 1.12 -5.94
C GLU A 319 17.69 2.20 -5.58
N ALA A 320 16.90 2.00 -4.52
CA ALA A 320 15.94 2.99 -4.03
C ALA A 320 16.62 4.30 -3.61
N ARG A 321 17.74 4.21 -2.88
CA ARG A 321 18.56 5.39 -2.54
C ARG A 321 19.04 6.13 -3.78
N ARG A 322 19.41 5.40 -4.85
CA ARG A 322 19.81 6.02 -6.10
C ARG A 322 18.66 6.75 -6.79
N VAL A 323 17.43 6.24 -6.68
CA VAL A 323 16.22 6.94 -7.14
C VAL A 323 16.01 8.23 -6.34
N ASP A 324 16.17 8.16 -5.02
CA ASP A 324 16.04 9.31 -4.12
C ASP A 324 17.06 10.40 -4.48
N GLU A 325 18.35 10.05 -4.65
CA GLU A 325 19.40 10.98 -5.12
C GLU A 325 19.02 11.68 -6.44
N VAL A 326 18.52 10.92 -7.43
CA VAL A 326 18.13 11.47 -8.74
C VAL A 326 16.95 12.43 -8.64
N PHE A 327 16.02 12.19 -7.71
CA PHE A 327 14.87 13.05 -7.52
C PHE A 327 15.16 14.26 -6.63
N GLU A 328 15.96 14.12 -5.58
CA GLU A 328 16.47 15.23 -4.75
C GLU A 328 17.23 16.22 -5.63
N ASP A 329 18.17 15.74 -6.46
CA ASP A 329 18.93 16.56 -7.40
C ASP A 329 18.02 17.31 -8.39
N ALA A 330 16.89 16.72 -8.78
CA ALA A 330 16.01 17.28 -9.80
C ALA A 330 14.93 18.22 -9.26
N PHE A 331 14.42 17.97 -8.05
CA PHE A 331 13.25 18.64 -7.49
C PHE A 331 13.53 19.50 -6.25
N GLU A 332 14.65 19.28 -5.54
CA GLU A 332 14.96 20.01 -4.28
C GLU A 332 16.04 21.10 -4.42
N GLN A 333 16.65 21.29 -5.60
CA GLN A 333 17.64 22.34 -5.80
C GLN A 333 17.05 23.75 -5.60
N GLU A 334 17.39 24.38 -4.46
CA GLU A 334 16.98 25.74 -4.06
C GLU A 334 17.51 26.87 -4.96
N TYR A 335 18.47 26.59 -5.86
CA TYR A 335 19.10 27.62 -6.70
C TYR A 335 18.72 27.48 -8.17
N THR A 336 18.04 28.51 -8.68
CA THR A 336 17.69 28.75 -10.09
C THR A 336 18.91 28.75 -11.01
N ARG A 337 19.36 27.56 -11.47
CA ARG A 337 20.18 27.44 -12.69
C ARG A 337 19.27 27.41 -13.90
N VAL A 338 19.11 28.56 -14.55
CA VAL A 338 18.44 28.70 -15.85
C VAL A 338 19.16 27.80 -16.88
N CYS A 339 18.50 26.71 -17.28
CA CYS A 339 18.96 25.70 -18.22
C CYS A 339 20.15 24.82 -17.78
N SER A 340 20.04 24.10 -16.65
CA SER A 340 20.93 22.94 -16.43
C SER A 340 20.53 21.79 -17.36
N LEU A 341 21.52 21.23 -18.06
CA LEU A 341 21.38 19.92 -18.70
C LEU A 341 21.15 18.89 -17.59
N ASN A 342 20.35 17.85 -17.88
CA ASN A 342 20.15 16.75 -16.94
C ASN A 342 21.52 16.15 -16.56
N GLU A 343 21.96 16.38 -15.32
CA GLU A 343 23.24 15.86 -14.79
C GLU A 343 23.26 14.32 -14.82
N HIS A 344 22.06 13.71 -14.85
CA HIS A 344 21.81 12.28 -14.93
C HIS A 344 21.45 11.80 -16.34
N PHE A 345 21.93 12.44 -17.41
CA PHE A 345 21.67 12.01 -18.81
C PHE A 345 22.03 10.53 -19.08
N GLY A 346 23.00 9.98 -18.35
CA GLY A 346 23.41 8.58 -18.42
C GLY A 346 22.57 7.61 -17.57
N ASN A 347 21.67 8.10 -16.71
CA ASN A 347 20.83 7.25 -15.87
C ASN A 347 19.63 6.72 -16.66
N VAL A 348 19.16 5.53 -16.28
CA VAL A 348 17.95 4.94 -16.86
C VAL A 348 16.69 5.73 -16.48
N LEU A 349 16.69 6.41 -15.35
CA LEU A 349 15.57 7.20 -14.85
C LEU A 349 15.74 8.68 -15.22
N THR A 350 14.74 9.23 -15.91
CA THR A 350 14.64 10.66 -16.23
C THR A 350 13.50 11.28 -15.42
N PRO A 351 13.77 12.20 -14.47
CA PRO A 351 12.73 12.91 -13.73
C PRO A 351 11.73 13.63 -14.64
N CYS A 352 10.44 13.58 -14.31
CA CYS A 352 9.38 14.18 -15.13
C CYS A 352 8.56 15.21 -14.36
N THR A 353 7.88 14.79 -13.29
CA THR A 353 6.93 15.63 -12.56
C THR A 353 6.76 15.16 -11.13
N VAL A 354 6.18 16.02 -10.29
CA VAL A 354 5.75 15.70 -8.92
C VAL A 354 4.23 15.75 -8.87
N LEU A 355 3.61 14.77 -8.20
CA LEU A 355 2.16 14.59 -8.10
C LEU A 355 1.72 14.70 -6.64
N PRO A 356 0.92 15.70 -6.24
CA PRO A 356 0.36 15.78 -4.90
C PRO A 356 -0.81 14.79 -4.78
N VAL A 357 -0.69 13.82 -3.89
CA VAL A 357 -1.69 12.76 -3.66
C VAL A 357 -1.95 12.62 -2.17
N LYS A 358 -3.22 12.44 -1.78
CA LYS A 358 -3.61 12.20 -0.38
C LYS A 358 -3.28 10.76 0.02
N LEU A 359 -2.26 10.58 0.86
CA LEU A 359 -1.67 9.29 1.23
C LEU A 359 -1.40 9.21 2.74
N TYR A 360 -1.16 8.00 3.23
CA TYR A 360 -0.65 7.78 4.58
C TYR A 360 0.87 7.93 4.63
N SER A 361 1.37 8.83 5.46
CA SER A 361 2.78 8.81 5.89
C SER A 361 2.96 7.82 7.04
N ASP A 362 4.05 7.06 7.01
CA ASP A 362 4.42 6.10 8.04
C ASP A 362 5.49 6.69 8.97
N ALA A 363 5.16 6.79 10.26
CA ALA A 363 6.08 7.25 11.29
C ALA A 363 6.27 6.14 12.35
N ARG A 364 7.52 5.76 12.59
CA ARG A 364 7.90 4.79 13.62
C ARG A 364 8.66 5.48 14.73
N SER A 365 8.20 5.32 15.97
CA SER A 365 8.84 5.85 17.17
C SER A 365 9.28 4.71 18.09
N VAL A 366 10.47 4.82 18.67
CA VAL A 366 10.92 3.95 19.76
C VAL A 366 10.21 4.35 21.05
N LEU A 367 9.60 3.39 21.74
CA LEU A 367 8.82 3.60 22.96
C LEU A 367 9.58 3.21 24.25
N SER A 368 10.85 2.85 24.12
CA SER A 368 11.74 2.62 25.26
C SER A 368 11.82 3.87 26.14
N GLY A 369 11.67 3.67 27.46
CA GLY A 369 11.59 4.78 28.42
C GLY A 369 10.22 5.47 28.51
N ILE A 370 9.27 5.19 27.60
CA ILE A 370 7.87 5.59 27.76
C ILE A 370 7.09 4.46 28.43
N ILE A 371 7.08 3.27 27.82
CA ILE A 371 6.36 2.10 28.32
C ILE A 371 7.07 1.50 29.56
N ASP A 372 8.39 1.68 29.65
CA ASP A 372 9.20 1.11 30.75
C ASP A 372 9.24 2.02 31.98
N SER A 373 8.81 3.28 31.87
CA SER A 373 8.90 4.27 32.95
C SER A 373 7.91 3.96 34.07
N HIS A 374 8.41 3.85 35.31
CA HIS A 374 7.58 3.59 36.48
C HIS A 374 6.53 4.68 36.75
N GLU A 375 6.81 5.94 36.40
CA GLU A 375 5.86 7.04 36.56
C GLU A 375 4.69 6.90 35.59
N ASN A 376 4.99 6.70 34.31
CA ASN A 376 3.98 6.47 33.27
C ASN A 376 3.12 5.23 33.55
N LEU A 377 3.74 4.13 34.01
CA LEU A 377 3.02 2.91 34.37
C LEU A 377 2.08 3.09 35.57
N LYS A 378 2.43 3.98 36.51
CA LYS A 378 1.58 4.30 37.65
C LYS A 378 0.36 5.12 37.21
N GLU A 379 0.57 6.12 36.35
CA GLU A 379 -0.51 6.90 35.76
C GLU A 379 -1.42 6.05 34.87
N PHE A 380 -0.83 5.19 34.04
CA PHE A 380 -1.53 4.27 33.13
C PHE A 380 -2.62 3.46 33.84
N LYS A 381 -2.35 2.96 35.05
CA LYS A 381 -3.34 2.22 35.85
C LYS A 381 -4.55 3.08 36.22
N GLY A 382 -4.31 4.32 36.66
CA GLY A 382 -5.38 5.25 37.02
C GLY A 382 -6.18 5.71 35.81
N ASP A 383 -5.49 5.97 34.70
CA ASP A 383 -6.13 6.36 33.44
C ASP A 383 -6.96 5.22 32.84
N LEU A 384 -6.51 3.96 32.95
CA LEU A 384 -7.27 2.82 32.42
C LEU A 384 -8.67 2.75 33.03
N ILE A 385 -8.79 2.98 34.34
CA ILE A 385 -10.08 2.98 35.04
C ILE A 385 -10.96 4.12 34.49
N LYS A 386 -10.40 5.32 34.30
CA LYS A 386 -11.13 6.47 33.73
C LYS A 386 -11.61 6.19 32.31
N VAL A 387 -10.75 5.62 31.46
CA VAL A 387 -11.08 5.29 30.06
C VAL A 387 -12.13 4.18 29.99
N LEU A 388 -12.02 3.14 30.84
CA LEU A 388 -13.04 2.07 30.95
C LEU A 388 -14.40 2.65 31.31
N VAL A 389 -14.46 3.53 32.32
CA VAL A 389 -15.71 4.22 32.70
C VAL A 389 -16.28 4.99 31.52
N TRP A 390 -15.48 5.78 30.81
CA TRP A 390 -15.94 6.57 29.68
C TRP A 390 -16.48 5.71 28.53
N ILE A 391 -15.76 4.66 28.13
CA ILE A 391 -16.18 3.75 27.04
C ILE A 391 -17.47 3.02 27.39
N LEU A 392 -17.59 2.49 28.61
CA LEU A 392 -18.79 1.74 29.02
C LEU A 392 -20.02 2.65 29.11
N VAL A 393 -19.86 3.85 29.69
CA VAL A 393 -20.95 4.84 29.79
C VAL A 393 -21.41 5.28 28.38
N GLN A 394 -20.48 5.53 27.47
CA GLN A 394 -20.80 5.92 26.09
C GLN A 394 -21.41 4.78 25.27
N TYR A 395 -20.97 3.54 25.50
CA TYR A 395 -21.60 2.37 24.89
C TYR A 395 -23.05 2.21 25.38
N CYS A 396 -23.28 2.30 26.68
CA CYS A 396 -24.61 2.20 27.28
C CYS A 396 -25.56 3.31 26.78
N SER A 397 -25.07 4.55 26.62
CA SER A 397 -25.90 5.65 26.12
C SER A 397 -26.28 5.52 24.64
N LYS A 398 -25.42 4.93 23.81
CA LYS A 398 -25.66 4.71 22.37
C LYS A 398 -26.43 3.41 22.08
N ARG A 399 -26.62 2.54 23.07
CA ARG A 399 -27.30 1.25 22.89
C ARG A 399 -28.79 1.49 22.60
N PRO A 400 -29.36 0.96 21.49
CA PRO A 400 -30.79 1.02 21.28
C PRO A 400 -31.48 0.22 22.38
N GLY A 401 -32.39 0.86 23.12
CA GLY A 401 -33.09 0.23 24.24
C GLY A 401 -33.91 -0.98 23.79
N ILE A 402 -33.31 -2.16 23.86
CA ILE A 402 -34.06 -3.42 23.84
C ILE A 402 -34.86 -3.40 25.14
N LYS A 403 -36.18 -3.22 25.02
CA LYS A 403 -37.11 -3.43 26.13
C LYS A 403 -36.94 -4.89 26.58
N GLU A 404 -36.18 -5.11 27.65
CA GLU A 404 -36.26 -6.36 28.40
C GLU A 404 -37.72 -6.50 28.83
N ASN A 405 -38.43 -7.49 28.27
CA ASN A 405 -39.82 -7.79 28.60
C ASN A 405 -39.92 -8.17 30.08
N VAL A 406 -40.20 -7.17 30.93
CA VAL A 406 -40.75 -7.39 32.26
C VAL A 406 -42.19 -7.86 32.06
N HIS A 407 -42.39 -9.17 31.95
CA HIS A 407 -43.72 -9.76 32.02
C HIS A 407 -44.24 -9.58 33.45
N ASN A 408 -45.17 -8.64 33.62
CA ASN A 408 -46.08 -8.62 34.75
C ASN A 408 -46.87 -9.93 34.77
N THR A 409 -46.73 -10.66 35.86
CA THR A 409 -47.46 -11.88 36.20
C THR A 409 -48.91 -11.52 36.51
N GLU A 410 -49.87 -11.92 35.66
CA GLU A 410 -51.23 -12.16 36.10
C GLU A 410 -51.55 -13.66 36.06
N ASN A 411 -51.77 -14.20 37.25
CA ASN A 411 -52.21 -15.55 37.54
C ASN A 411 -53.52 -15.91 36.81
N LYS A 412 -53.50 -16.96 35.97
CA LYS A 412 -54.59 -17.95 35.92
C LYS A 412 -54.01 -19.34 35.66
N GLY A 413 -54.21 -20.23 36.63
CA GLY A 413 -53.67 -21.58 36.62
C GLY A 413 -54.25 -22.51 35.56
N LYS A 414 -53.43 -23.47 35.13
CA LYS A 414 -53.80 -24.86 34.80
C LYS A 414 -52.51 -25.70 34.64
N ALA A 415 -52.65 -26.97 35.01
CA ALA A 415 -51.61 -28.01 35.21
C ALA A 415 -50.77 -28.34 33.96
N PRO A 416 -49.61 -29.03 34.10
CA PRO A 416 -48.65 -29.23 33.02
C PRO A 416 -49.07 -30.39 32.10
N LEU A 417 -48.96 -30.17 30.79
CA LEU A 417 -49.19 -31.17 29.75
C LEU A 417 -48.01 -31.17 28.77
N ILE A 418 -47.15 -32.18 28.94
CA ILE A 418 -46.47 -33.01 27.93
C ILE A 418 -46.13 -32.34 26.58
N LEU A 419 -44.82 -32.22 26.32
CA LEU A 419 -44.21 -32.01 25.01
C LEU A 419 -44.52 -33.17 24.04
N PRO A 420 -44.80 -32.88 22.76
CA PRO A 420 -44.40 -33.75 21.66
C PRO A 420 -43.20 -33.15 20.92
N ALA A 421 -42.22 -34.01 20.66
CA ALA A 421 -41.07 -33.76 19.81
C ALA A 421 -41.46 -33.41 18.37
N LEU A 422 -40.71 -32.51 17.74
CA LEU A 422 -40.70 -32.37 16.28
C LEU A 422 -39.27 -32.15 15.75
N ASN A 423 -38.67 -33.28 15.40
CA ASN A 423 -37.79 -33.56 14.26
C ASN A 423 -36.99 -32.40 13.65
N THR A 424 -35.68 -32.46 13.87
CA THR A 424 -34.61 -31.87 13.07
C THR A 424 -34.58 -32.48 11.66
N SER A 425 -34.59 -31.63 10.62
CA SER A 425 -34.16 -31.98 9.27
C SER A 425 -32.68 -31.63 9.06
N PRO A 426 -31.89 -32.46 8.35
CA PRO A 426 -30.45 -32.25 8.18
C PRO A 426 -30.12 -31.15 7.16
N PRO A 427 -28.96 -30.47 7.28
CA PRO A 427 -28.47 -29.53 6.27
C PRO A 427 -27.94 -30.27 5.02
N PRO A 428 -27.90 -29.61 3.85
CA PRO A 428 -27.49 -30.23 2.60
C PRO A 428 -25.98 -30.47 2.55
N LYS A 429 -25.62 -31.58 1.89
CA LYS A 429 -24.27 -32.11 1.68
C LYS A 429 -23.43 -31.20 0.77
N SER A 430 -22.19 -31.00 1.18
CA SER A 430 -21.06 -30.56 0.35
C SER A 430 -20.63 -31.67 -0.63
N PRO A 431 -20.06 -31.35 -1.79
CA PRO A 431 -19.28 -32.30 -2.58
C PRO A 431 -17.79 -32.26 -2.20
N GLU A 432 -17.28 -33.41 -1.74
CA GLU A 432 -15.87 -33.87 -1.79
C GLU A 432 -15.43 -33.95 -3.27
N ASP A 433 -14.18 -33.89 -3.71
CA ASP A 433 -12.83 -33.63 -3.21
C ASP A 433 -11.95 -33.48 -4.48
N ILE A 434 -10.75 -32.88 -4.40
CA ILE A 434 -9.49 -33.35 -5.05
C ILE A 434 -8.35 -32.32 -4.85
N HIS A 435 -7.33 -32.79 -4.11
CA HIS A 435 -5.93 -32.36 -4.01
C HIS A 435 -5.56 -30.95 -3.51
N SER A 436 -5.38 -30.82 -2.19
CA SER A 436 -4.49 -29.83 -1.58
C SER A 436 -3.24 -30.51 -1.00
N LEU A 437 -2.09 -30.19 -1.59
CA LEU A 437 -0.77 -30.44 -1.03
C LEU A 437 -0.57 -29.62 0.26
N ASN A 438 0.16 -30.21 1.19
CA ASN A 438 0.51 -29.72 2.52
C ASN A 438 0.87 -28.22 2.55
N SER A 439 0.11 -27.42 3.30
CA SER A 439 0.53 -26.10 3.76
C SER A 439 0.87 -26.19 5.25
N GLU A 440 2.17 -26.25 5.55
CA GLU A 440 2.66 -25.95 6.88
C GLU A 440 2.40 -24.47 7.16
N THR A 441 1.64 -24.20 8.21
CA THR A 441 1.46 -22.89 8.80
C THR A 441 2.75 -22.49 9.50
N SER A 442 3.55 -21.62 8.88
CA SER A 442 4.65 -20.93 9.56
C SER A 442 4.12 -19.64 10.21
N ASN A 443 4.18 -19.66 11.54
CA ASN A 443 4.31 -18.45 12.35
C ASN A 443 5.71 -17.83 12.14
N ASP A 444 5.76 -16.56 12.52
CA ASP A 444 6.92 -15.79 12.94
C ASP A 444 7.69 -14.95 11.92
N TRP A 445 7.67 -13.65 12.26
CA TRP A 445 8.61 -12.63 11.88
C TRP A 445 9.96 -12.95 12.54
N SER A 446 10.98 -13.25 11.73
CA SER A 446 12.37 -13.21 12.15
C SER A 446 13.24 -12.98 10.91
N ASP A 447 13.79 -11.77 10.81
CA ASP A 447 14.87 -11.46 9.88
C ASP A 447 16.16 -12.10 10.40
N ASP A 448 16.48 -13.29 9.90
CA ASP A 448 17.79 -13.89 10.05
C ASP A 448 18.75 -13.29 9.02
N ASN A 449 19.66 -12.43 9.48
CA ASN A 449 20.90 -12.13 8.75
C ASN A 449 22.08 -12.48 9.65
N ILE A 450 22.52 -13.73 9.53
CA ILE A 450 23.79 -14.23 10.03
C ILE A 450 24.89 -13.76 9.05
N PHE A 451 25.85 -12.98 9.52
CA PHE A 451 27.32 -13.08 9.28
C PHE A 451 28.03 -11.72 9.45
N ASP A 452 28.87 -11.65 10.49
CA ASP A 452 30.23 -11.08 10.58
C ASP A 452 30.56 -11.10 12.10
N ASP A 453 31.52 -11.87 12.63
CA ASP A 453 32.95 -11.82 12.42
C ASP A 453 33.61 -13.17 12.76
N GLU A 454 34.50 -13.69 11.90
CA GLU A 454 35.61 -14.52 12.38
C GLU A 454 36.85 -14.36 11.48
N PRO A 455 38.04 -14.05 12.03
CA PRO A 455 39.27 -14.09 11.27
C PRO A 455 40.04 -15.39 11.53
N THR A 456 40.30 -16.11 10.42
CA THR A 456 41.53 -16.88 10.13
C THR A 456 41.86 -18.11 10.99
N ILE A 457 41.89 -19.29 10.36
CA ILE A 457 43.09 -20.16 10.25
C ILE A 457 42.82 -21.27 9.22
N LYS A 458 43.86 -21.61 8.47
CA LYS A 458 43.91 -22.42 7.25
C LYS A 458 44.06 -23.93 7.52
N LYS A 459 43.73 -24.72 6.47
CA LYS A 459 44.24 -26.07 6.07
C LYS A 459 43.56 -27.27 6.78
N VAL A 460 43.21 -28.42 6.17
CA VAL A 460 43.57 -29.11 4.91
C VAL A 460 42.59 -30.30 4.69
N ILE A 461 42.11 -30.48 3.44
CA ILE A 461 41.97 -31.70 2.57
C ILE A 461 41.64 -33.04 3.29
N GLU A 462 40.61 -33.85 2.96
CA GLU A 462 40.41 -34.66 1.73
C GLU A 462 39.04 -35.42 1.73
N GLU A 463 38.26 -35.27 0.64
CA GLU A 463 37.57 -36.30 -0.16
C GLU A 463 36.89 -37.57 0.46
N LYS A 464 35.58 -37.81 0.17
CA LYS A 464 35.07 -38.73 -0.90
C LYS A 464 33.56 -39.10 -0.79
N HIS A 465 32.83 -38.76 -1.84
CA HIS A 465 31.83 -39.52 -2.63
C HIS A 465 30.94 -40.66 -2.04
N GLN A 466 29.64 -40.46 -2.32
CA GLN A 466 28.66 -41.35 -3.00
C GLN A 466 27.93 -42.50 -2.28
N LEU A 467 26.60 -42.30 -2.23
CA LEU A 467 25.52 -43.12 -2.81
C LEU A 467 25.32 -44.56 -2.30
N LYS A 468 24.17 -44.82 -1.63
CA LYS A 468 23.07 -45.70 -2.11
C LYS A 468 22.09 -46.15 -1.02
N ASP A 469 20.82 -46.13 -1.43
CA ASP A 469 19.74 -47.11 -1.24
C ASP A 469 19.26 -47.54 0.18
N LEU A 470 17.94 -47.29 0.39
CA LEU A 470 16.96 -47.89 1.32
C LEU A 470 17.06 -49.43 1.46
N PRO A 471 16.35 -50.13 2.40
CA PRO A 471 15.22 -49.73 3.27
C PRO A 471 15.34 -50.21 4.74
N GLY A 472 14.30 -49.93 5.54
CA GLY A 472 14.23 -50.23 6.97
C GLY A 472 14.16 -51.70 7.38
N THR A 473 14.49 -51.93 8.65
CA THR A 473 14.17 -53.17 9.37
C THR A 473 13.94 -52.85 10.84
N ASN A 474 12.69 -53.00 11.29
CA ASN A 474 12.34 -53.19 12.68
C ASN A 474 12.95 -54.52 13.16
N LEU A 475 13.73 -54.49 14.24
CA LEU A 475 14.17 -55.70 14.94
C LEU A 475 13.25 -55.94 16.14
N PHE A 476 12.48 -57.03 16.07
CA PHE A 476 11.65 -57.56 17.14
C PHE A 476 12.43 -58.58 18.00
N ILE A 477 12.45 -58.30 19.31
CA ILE A 477 12.17 -59.13 20.51
C ILE A 477 12.62 -60.61 20.55
N PRO A 478 13.27 -61.05 21.65
CA PRO A 478 13.33 -62.46 22.04
C PRO A 478 12.13 -62.90 22.90
N GLY A 479 11.45 -63.99 22.48
CA GLY A 479 10.74 -64.90 23.40
C GLY A 479 9.25 -65.18 23.18
N SER A 480 8.79 -65.44 21.95
CA SER A 480 7.43 -65.97 21.68
C SER A 480 7.41 -67.51 21.63
N VAL A 481 6.41 -68.16 22.25
CA VAL A 481 5.76 -69.38 21.72
C VAL A 481 4.27 -69.39 22.13
N GLU A 482 3.41 -69.19 21.12
CA GLU A 482 2.01 -69.62 20.82
C GLU A 482 0.97 -69.90 21.93
N SER A 483 -0.32 -69.53 21.78
CA SER A 483 -1.22 -70.04 20.72
C SER A 483 -2.59 -69.32 20.61
N GLN A 484 -3.05 -69.22 19.36
CA GLN A 484 -4.42 -69.16 18.79
C GLN A 484 -5.68 -68.77 19.61
N ARG A 485 -6.30 -67.67 19.13
CA ARG A 485 -7.65 -67.55 18.50
C ARG A 485 -8.92 -67.92 19.31
N VAL A 486 -9.77 -66.89 19.52
CA VAL A 486 -11.10 -66.64 18.89
C VAL A 486 -12.07 -66.00 19.89
N GLY A 487 -12.71 -64.90 19.47
CA GLY A 487 -14.13 -64.67 19.74
C GLY A 487 -14.49 -63.80 20.93
N ASP A 488 -14.70 -62.52 20.63
CA ASP A 488 -15.86 -61.67 20.95
C ASP A 488 -16.62 -61.80 22.29
N HIS A 489 -16.84 -60.59 22.82
CA HIS A 489 -17.85 -60.11 23.78
C HIS A 489 -17.57 -60.14 25.30
N SER A 490 -17.27 -58.92 25.77
CA SER A 490 -17.98 -58.20 26.85
C SER A 490 -17.59 -58.39 28.34
N THR A 491 -17.63 -57.24 29.03
CA THR A 491 -17.81 -56.98 30.48
C THR A 491 -16.69 -57.24 31.49
N GLY A 492 -16.27 -56.15 32.17
CA GLY A 492 -15.68 -56.07 33.53
C GLY A 492 -14.28 -56.69 33.69
N THR A 493 -13.32 -56.17 34.45
CA THR A 493 -13.35 -55.36 35.67
C THR A 493 -11.91 -54.88 35.93
N VAL A 494 -11.76 -53.69 36.51
CA VAL A 494 -10.51 -53.02 36.97
C VAL A 494 -9.89 -53.78 38.17
N PRO A 495 -8.56 -53.77 38.40
CA PRO A 495 -7.88 -52.78 39.28
C PRO A 495 -6.55 -52.23 38.66
N GLU A 496 -6.28 -50.92 38.60
CA GLU A 496 -5.55 -50.07 39.60
C GLU A 496 -4.28 -50.73 40.19
N THR A 497 -3.09 -50.11 40.28
CA THR A 497 -2.78 -48.80 40.89
C THR A 497 -1.27 -48.41 40.70
N ASP A 498 -0.97 -47.10 40.58
CA ASP A 498 0.05 -46.28 41.29
C ASP A 498 1.59 -46.59 41.23
N LEU A 499 2.55 -45.64 41.13
CA LEU A 499 2.73 -44.29 41.73
C LEU A 499 3.86 -43.47 41.06
N TYR A 500 3.67 -42.15 40.87
CA TYR A 500 4.50 -41.09 41.47
C TYR A 500 3.62 -39.85 41.70
N LYS A 501 3.68 -39.35 42.94
CA LYS A 501 2.73 -38.44 43.60
C LYS A 501 3.54 -37.36 44.30
N ALA A 502 3.15 -36.10 44.15
CA ALA A 502 3.52 -35.00 45.06
C ALA A 502 2.26 -34.20 45.41
N VAL A 503 1.55 -34.73 46.42
CA VAL A 503 0.84 -34.08 47.54
C VAL A 503 0.04 -32.79 47.26
N LEU A 504 -1.27 -32.98 47.00
CA LEU A 504 -2.32 -32.04 47.43
C LEU A 504 -2.87 -32.53 48.78
N LEU A 505 -2.73 -31.74 49.84
CA LEU A 505 -3.31 -32.00 51.16
C LEU A 505 -4.81 -31.68 51.14
N GLY A 506 -5.65 -32.71 51.20
CA GLY A 506 -7.10 -32.57 51.34
C GLY A 506 -7.52 -32.30 52.78
N TYR A 507 -8.42 -31.34 52.96
CA TYR A 507 -9.42 -31.35 54.03
C TYR A 507 -10.71 -31.99 53.47
N PRO A 508 -11.58 -32.59 54.32
CA PRO A 508 -12.61 -33.51 53.87
C PRO A 508 -13.70 -32.81 53.05
N ALA A 509 -14.15 -33.49 51.99
CA ALA A 509 -15.32 -33.12 51.22
C ALA A 509 -16.56 -33.13 52.13
N VAL A 510 -17.17 -31.97 52.31
CA VAL A 510 -18.54 -31.86 52.82
C VAL A 510 -19.45 -32.12 51.64
N ASP A 511 -20.21 -33.20 51.72
CA ASP A 511 -21.36 -33.50 50.87
C ASP A 511 -22.32 -32.30 50.91
N ARG A 512 -22.38 -31.53 49.81
CA ARG A 512 -23.47 -30.59 49.57
C ARG A 512 -24.41 -31.23 48.58
N GLY A 513 -25.48 -31.80 49.14
CA GLY A 513 -26.67 -32.15 48.39
C GLY A 513 -27.10 -30.99 47.49
N LYS A 514 -27.64 -31.36 46.33
CA LYS A 514 -28.22 -30.47 45.32
C LYS A 514 -29.18 -29.48 45.99
N GLN A 515 -28.68 -28.26 46.20
CA GLN A 515 -29.48 -27.07 46.34
C GLN A 515 -29.16 -26.26 45.09
N GLU A 516 -30.04 -26.32 44.10
CA GLU A 516 -30.07 -25.35 43.02
C GLU A 516 -30.46 -24.00 43.64
N ASP A 517 -29.49 -23.33 44.26
CA ASP A 517 -29.58 -21.90 44.49
C ASP A 517 -29.38 -21.25 43.13
N MET A 518 -30.47 -21.14 42.37
CA MET A 518 -30.64 -20.07 41.39
C MET A 518 -30.18 -18.77 42.08
N PRO A 519 -29.11 -18.09 41.64
CA PRO A 519 -28.85 -16.75 42.12
C PRO A 519 -29.93 -15.87 41.51
N CYS A 520 -31.05 -15.77 42.21
CA CYS A 520 -32.04 -14.74 41.97
C CYS A 520 -31.28 -13.42 42.19
N ILE A 521 -30.88 -12.77 41.09
CA ILE A 521 -30.40 -11.40 41.12
C ILE A 521 -31.54 -10.63 41.81
N PRO A 522 -31.32 -9.99 42.97
CA PRO A 522 -32.34 -9.14 43.54
C PRO A 522 -32.69 -8.12 42.47
N LEU A 523 -33.97 -7.99 42.14
CA LEU A 523 -34.49 -6.86 41.36
C LEU A 523 -34.21 -5.61 42.19
N MET A 524 -33.00 -5.07 42.04
CA MET A 524 -32.51 -3.94 42.78
C MET A 524 -33.10 -2.71 42.09
N GLU A 525 -34.11 -2.10 42.73
CA GLU A 525 -34.79 -0.94 42.19
C GLU A 525 -33.82 0.26 42.14
N PHE A 526 -33.70 0.86 40.95
CA PHE A 526 -32.91 2.06 40.76
C PHE A 526 -33.50 3.23 41.54
N SER A 527 -32.63 4.12 42.01
CA SER A 527 -33.09 5.33 42.71
C SER A 527 -33.72 6.33 41.73
N CYS A 528 -33.38 6.26 40.44
CA CYS A 528 -33.94 7.08 39.36
C CYS A 528 -34.50 6.21 38.23
N SER A 529 -35.69 6.56 37.71
CA SER A 529 -36.33 5.83 36.59
C SER A 529 -35.52 5.90 35.28
N HIS A 530 -34.71 6.94 35.12
CA HIS A 530 -33.88 7.17 33.93
C HIS A 530 -32.55 6.41 33.98
N SER A 531 -32.15 5.86 35.14
CA SER A 531 -30.93 5.05 35.29
C SER A 531 -30.93 3.79 34.41
N HIS A 532 -32.11 3.27 34.04
CA HIS A 532 -32.26 2.16 33.10
C HIS A 532 -31.67 2.45 31.70
N LEU A 533 -31.65 3.72 31.27
CA LEU A 533 -31.17 4.10 29.93
C LEU A 533 -29.65 4.00 29.78
N VAL A 534 -28.91 4.08 30.89
CA VAL A 534 -27.43 4.03 30.92
C VAL A 534 -26.95 2.81 31.70
N CYS A 535 -27.84 1.85 31.95
CA CYS A 535 -27.51 0.66 32.73
C CYS A 535 -26.70 -0.35 31.90
N LEU A 536 -25.74 -1.02 32.56
CA LEU A 536 -24.99 -2.13 31.97
C LEU A 536 -25.92 -3.33 31.68
N PRO A 537 -25.66 -4.12 30.63
CA PRO A 537 -26.38 -5.37 30.34
C PRO A 537 -26.44 -6.30 31.56
N ALA A 538 -27.57 -6.98 31.77
CA ALA A 538 -27.78 -7.85 32.94
C ALA A 538 -26.70 -8.93 33.10
N GLU A 539 -26.25 -9.48 31.97
CA GLU A 539 -25.18 -10.47 31.90
C GLU A 539 -23.85 -9.94 32.46
N TRP A 540 -23.58 -8.64 32.38
CA TRP A 540 -22.32 -8.01 32.82
C TRP A 540 -22.32 -7.64 34.31
N ARG A 541 -23.47 -7.75 34.98
CA ARG A 541 -23.65 -7.37 36.40
C ARG A 541 -23.22 -8.47 37.38
N THR A 542 -22.96 -9.69 36.90
CA THR A 542 -22.56 -10.82 37.76
C THR A 542 -21.09 -10.75 38.13
N SER A 543 -20.78 -10.98 39.40
CA SER A 543 -19.42 -10.91 39.94
C SER A 543 -18.73 -12.27 40.06
N CYS A 544 -17.50 -12.39 39.57
CA CYS A 544 -16.64 -13.56 39.81
C CYS A 544 -15.52 -13.30 40.84
N ILE A 545 -15.39 -12.06 41.36
CA ILE A 545 -14.31 -11.66 42.28
C ILE A 545 -14.78 -11.69 43.74
N LEU A 546 -13.91 -12.15 44.65
CA LEU A 546 -14.16 -12.22 46.09
C LEU A 546 -14.49 -10.82 46.67
N SER A 547 -15.57 -10.74 47.45
CA SER A 547 -16.13 -9.49 47.98
C SER A 547 -15.18 -8.65 48.83
N SER A 548 -14.16 -9.26 49.45
CA SER A 548 -13.13 -8.55 50.21
C SER A 548 -12.17 -7.76 49.32
N LYS A 549 -11.70 -8.34 48.20
CA LYS A 549 -10.84 -7.64 47.22
C LYS A 549 -11.60 -6.54 46.48
N MET A 550 -12.90 -6.73 46.23
CA MET A 550 -13.74 -5.70 45.62
C MET A 550 -13.89 -4.46 46.51
N LYS A 551 -13.98 -4.61 47.83
CA LYS A 551 -14.05 -3.48 48.77
C LYS A 551 -12.75 -2.67 48.86
N GLU A 552 -11.61 -3.32 48.70
CA GLU A 552 -10.31 -2.63 48.64
C GLU A 552 -10.18 -1.84 47.34
N MET A 553 -10.60 -2.45 46.22
CA MET A 553 -10.48 -1.87 44.89
C MET A 553 -11.52 -0.81 44.55
N SER A 554 -12.70 -0.83 45.16
CA SER A 554 -13.69 0.25 44.99
C SER A 554 -13.15 1.62 45.44
N SER A 555 -12.11 1.65 46.28
CA SER A 555 -11.42 2.89 46.65
C SER A 555 -10.62 3.54 45.51
N LEU A 556 -10.24 2.77 44.48
CA LEU A 556 -9.51 3.26 43.30
C LEU A 556 -10.43 3.81 42.22
N PHE A 557 -11.75 3.63 42.36
CA PHE A 557 -12.72 4.10 41.37
C PHE A 557 -12.86 5.64 41.40
N PRO A 558 -12.66 6.33 40.27
CA PRO A 558 -12.72 7.78 40.23
C PRO A 558 -14.19 8.25 40.16
N GLU A 559 -14.81 8.42 41.33
CA GLU A 559 -16.19 8.88 41.47
C GLU A 559 -16.46 10.21 40.75
N ASP A 560 -15.60 11.21 40.97
CA ASP A 560 -15.75 12.56 40.43
C ASP A 560 -15.73 12.53 38.89
N TRP A 561 -14.91 11.64 38.31
CA TRP A 561 -14.85 11.41 36.87
C TRP A 561 -16.12 10.74 36.35
N TYR A 562 -16.62 9.69 37.00
CA TYR A 562 -17.87 9.02 36.62
C TYR A 562 -19.05 10.00 36.58
N GLN A 563 -19.19 10.82 37.63
CA GLN A 563 -20.23 11.85 37.68
C GLN A 563 -20.04 12.92 36.60
N PHE A 564 -18.80 13.31 36.31
CA PHE A 564 -18.49 14.26 35.24
C PHE A 564 -18.87 13.72 33.86
N VAL A 565 -18.51 12.47 33.53
CA VAL A 565 -18.83 11.83 32.25
C VAL A 565 -20.34 11.72 32.05
N LEU A 566 -21.09 11.31 33.07
CA LEU A 566 -22.56 11.23 33.00
C LEU A 566 -23.20 12.59 32.68
N ARG A 567 -22.66 13.69 33.21
CA ARG A 567 -23.16 15.05 32.96
C ARG A 567 -22.93 15.51 31.51
N GLN A 568 -21.99 14.92 30.78
CA GLN A 568 -21.69 15.29 29.40
C GLN A 568 -22.51 14.51 28.36
N LEU A 569 -23.35 13.55 28.77
CA LEU A 569 -24.14 12.75 27.83
C LEU A 569 -25.25 13.57 27.15
N GLU A 570 -25.26 13.57 25.81
CA GLU A 570 -26.23 14.31 24.99
C GLU A 570 -27.67 13.76 25.07
N CYS A 571 -27.87 12.48 25.46
CA CYS A 571 -29.16 11.78 25.48
C CYS A 571 -30.27 12.48 26.30
N PHE A 572 -29.95 13.42 27.19
CA PHE A 572 -30.91 14.07 28.08
C PHE A 572 -31.35 15.47 27.61
N HIS A 573 -30.87 15.98 26.47
CA HIS A 573 -31.12 17.38 26.06
C HIS A 573 -32.45 17.62 25.32
N SER A 574 -33.30 16.58 25.13
CA SER A 574 -34.46 16.66 24.22
C SER A 574 -35.80 17.05 24.86
N GLU A 575 -35.94 17.18 26.18
CA GLU A 575 -37.21 17.56 26.80
C GLU A 575 -37.04 18.71 27.81
N GLU A 576 -37.89 19.75 27.71
CA GLU A 576 -37.85 21.03 28.43
C GLU A 576 -37.95 20.95 29.98
N LYS A 577 -37.73 19.78 30.60
CA LYS A 577 -37.63 19.55 32.06
C LYS A 577 -36.37 18.80 32.49
N ALA A 578 -35.34 18.72 31.64
CA ALA A 578 -34.20 17.81 31.81
C ALA A 578 -32.96 18.37 32.53
N SER A 579 -33.02 19.51 33.22
CA SER A 579 -31.82 20.07 33.89
C SER A 579 -31.35 19.27 35.12
N ASN A 580 -32.23 18.49 35.75
CA ASN A 580 -31.92 17.76 37.00
C ASN A 580 -31.73 16.25 36.81
N VAL A 581 -32.10 15.70 35.65
CA VAL A 581 -32.03 14.25 35.37
C VAL A 581 -30.60 13.69 35.44
N PRO A 582 -29.55 14.31 34.86
CA PRO A 582 -28.19 13.79 34.99
C PRO A 582 -27.65 13.87 36.42
N GLU A 583 -28.12 14.84 37.23
CA GLU A 583 -27.74 14.91 38.66
C GLU A 583 -28.39 13.81 39.50
N GLU A 584 -29.62 13.41 39.17
CA GLU A 584 -30.32 12.32 39.86
C GLU A 584 -29.73 10.95 39.49
N ILE A 585 -29.37 10.74 38.22
CA ILE A 585 -28.69 9.51 37.76
C ILE A 585 -27.29 9.38 38.39
N ALA A 586 -26.53 10.48 38.44
CA ALA A 586 -25.20 10.49 39.06
C ALA A 586 -25.22 10.17 40.57
N LYS A 587 -26.35 10.40 41.25
CA LYS A 587 -26.55 10.09 42.67
C LYS A 587 -27.05 8.66 42.93
N ASP A 588 -27.40 7.91 41.89
CA ASP A 588 -27.92 6.55 42.02
C ASP A 588 -26.81 5.57 42.44
N LYS A 589 -26.88 5.13 43.70
CA LYS A 589 -25.89 4.23 44.28
C LYS A 589 -25.89 2.85 43.62
N VAL A 590 -27.06 2.35 43.22
CA VAL A 590 -27.19 1.00 42.63
C VAL A 590 -26.54 0.97 41.25
N LEU A 591 -26.79 1.99 40.43
CA LEU A 591 -26.18 2.12 39.12
C LEU A 591 -24.65 2.22 39.23
N LYS A 592 -24.18 3.05 40.15
CA LYS A 592 -22.75 3.18 40.41
C LYS A 592 -22.13 1.85 40.84
N ASP A 593 -22.75 1.13 41.78
CA ASP A 593 -22.20 -0.12 42.28
C ASP A 593 -22.04 -1.15 41.14
N PHE A 594 -22.95 -1.17 40.17
CA PHE A 594 -22.77 -1.97 38.95
C PHE A 594 -21.56 -1.52 38.12
N TYR A 595 -21.37 -0.22 37.89
CA TYR A 595 -20.20 0.29 37.15
C TYR A 595 -18.89 0.01 37.86
N VAL A 596 -18.80 0.25 39.17
CA VAL A 596 -17.63 -0.08 39.98
C VAL A 596 -17.31 -1.56 39.83
N HIS A 597 -18.32 -2.41 39.98
CA HIS A 597 -18.14 -3.86 39.92
C HIS A 597 -17.62 -4.33 38.56
N THR A 598 -18.25 -3.90 37.46
CA THR A 598 -17.86 -4.30 36.10
C THR A 598 -16.50 -3.71 35.71
N VAL A 599 -16.24 -2.42 35.96
CA VAL A 599 -14.97 -1.77 35.62
C VAL A 599 -13.80 -2.41 36.36
N MET A 600 -13.94 -2.63 37.68
CA MET A 600 -12.87 -3.25 38.46
C MET A 600 -12.68 -4.72 38.09
N THR A 601 -13.73 -5.43 37.68
CA THR A 601 -13.60 -6.80 37.16
C THR A 601 -12.81 -6.81 35.85
N CYS A 602 -13.12 -5.92 34.89
CA CYS A 602 -12.35 -5.78 33.65
C CYS A 602 -10.89 -5.37 33.92
N TYR A 603 -10.65 -4.41 34.82
CA TYR A 603 -9.30 -3.99 35.22
C TYR A 603 -8.48 -5.17 35.76
N PHE A 604 -9.08 -6.01 36.60
CA PHE A 604 -8.44 -7.19 37.15
C PHE A 604 -8.14 -8.26 36.09
N SER A 605 -9.05 -8.47 35.13
CA SER A 605 -8.80 -9.38 34.00
C SER A 605 -7.64 -8.92 33.12
N LEU A 606 -7.40 -7.61 33.00
CA LEU A 606 -6.32 -7.03 32.19
C LEU A 606 -4.94 -7.08 32.88
N PHE A 607 -4.88 -6.93 34.21
CA PHE A 607 -3.61 -6.89 34.97
C PHE A 607 -3.29 -8.13 35.80
N GLY A 608 -4.26 -9.00 36.05
CA GLY A 608 -4.08 -10.19 36.88
C GLY A 608 -4.17 -9.93 38.39
N ILE A 609 -3.69 -10.91 39.17
CA ILE A 609 -3.96 -11.04 40.61
C ILE A 609 -3.19 -10.05 41.49
N ASP A 610 -2.05 -9.53 41.00
CA ASP A 610 -1.13 -8.71 41.76
C ASP A 610 -1.08 -7.28 41.23
N ASN A 611 -1.19 -6.29 42.12
CA ASN A 611 -1.08 -4.85 41.82
C ASN A 611 0.33 -4.40 41.37
N MET A 612 1.19 -5.33 40.94
CA MET A 612 2.54 -5.05 40.47
C MET A 612 2.50 -4.21 39.19
N ALA A 613 3.53 -3.37 38.97
CA ALA A 613 3.64 -2.62 37.73
C ALA A 613 3.71 -3.60 36.55
N PRO A 614 2.87 -3.44 35.51
CA PRO A 614 2.89 -4.35 34.37
C PRO A 614 4.24 -4.25 33.67
N SER A 615 4.81 -5.38 33.27
CA SER A 615 5.99 -5.34 32.41
C SER A 615 5.62 -4.82 31.01
N PRO A 616 6.55 -4.26 30.25
CA PRO A 616 6.32 -3.85 28.86
C PRO A 616 5.78 -5.00 27.98
N GLY A 617 6.30 -6.22 28.19
CA GLY A 617 5.81 -7.41 27.52
C GLY A 617 4.39 -7.81 27.94
N HIS A 618 3.98 -7.50 29.17
CA HIS A 618 2.58 -7.64 29.60
C HIS A 618 1.67 -6.69 28.83
N ILE A 619 2.08 -5.43 28.67
CA ILE A 619 1.32 -4.43 27.91
C ILE A 619 1.16 -4.86 26.45
N LEU A 620 2.22 -5.33 25.81
CA LEU A 620 2.17 -5.83 24.44
C LEU A 620 1.21 -7.02 24.30
N ARG A 621 1.27 -8.01 25.20
CA ARG A 621 0.37 -9.18 25.15
C ARG A 621 -1.09 -8.77 25.28
N VAL A 622 -1.42 -7.94 26.26
CA VAL A 622 -2.80 -7.46 26.47
C VAL A 622 -3.26 -6.59 25.30
N TYR A 623 -2.40 -5.73 24.75
CA TYR A 623 -2.69 -4.94 23.54
C TYR A 623 -3.07 -5.82 22.35
N SER A 624 -2.37 -6.95 22.19
CA SER A 624 -2.63 -7.97 21.18
C SER A 624 -3.84 -8.86 21.48
N GLY A 625 -4.51 -8.68 22.62
CA GLY A 625 -5.69 -9.46 23.03
C GLY A 625 -5.39 -10.72 23.84
N VAL A 626 -4.12 -10.96 24.20
CA VAL A 626 -3.72 -12.10 25.05
C VAL A 626 -3.73 -11.65 26.50
N LEU A 627 -4.75 -12.08 27.26
CA LEU A 627 -4.91 -11.74 28.67
C LEU A 627 -4.09 -12.67 29.59
N PRO A 628 -3.63 -12.17 30.76
CA PRO A 628 -3.04 -13.01 31.79
C PRO A 628 -4.08 -13.95 32.43
N TRP A 629 -3.62 -15.07 32.98
CA TRP A 629 -4.48 -15.92 33.80
C TRP A 629 -4.98 -15.16 35.03
N SER A 630 -6.31 -15.13 35.21
CA SER A 630 -6.95 -14.54 36.39
C SER A 630 -8.29 -15.23 36.64
N VAL A 631 -8.80 -15.12 37.88
CA VAL A 631 -10.13 -15.66 38.25
C VAL A 631 -11.28 -14.99 37.46
N ALA A 632 -11.05 -13.79 36.91
CA ALA A 632 -12.01 -13.05 36.11
C ALA A 632 -11.76 -13.17 34.60
N LEU A 633 -10.77 -13.98 34.18
CA LEU A 633 -10.44 -14.18 32.77
C LEU A 633 -11.58 -14.88 32.03
N ASP A 634 -12.03 -16.02 32.56
CA ASP A 634 -13.09 -16.83 31.95
C ASP A 634 -14.37 -16.01 31.82
N TRP A 635 -14.73 -15.26 32.87
CA TRP A 635 -15.87 -14.35 32.89
C TRP A 635 -15.83 -13.26 31.80
N LEU A 636 -14.66 -12.67 31.53
CA LEU A 636 -14.52 -11.64 30.49
C LEU A 636 -14.51 -12.28 29.10
N THR A 637 -13.88 -13.45 28.96
CA THR A 637 -13.75 -14.17 27.68
C THR A 637 -15.09 -14.74 27.20
N GLU A 638 -15.96 -15.15 28.12
CA GLU A 638 -17.35 -15.55 27.84
C GLU A 638 -18.20 -14.39 27.28
N LYS A 639 -17.75 -13.13 27.44
CA LYS A 639 -18.48 -11.91 27.05
C LYS A 639 -17.74 -11.16 25.95
N PRO A 640 -17.91 -11.56 24.67
CA PRO A 640 -17.10 -11.05 23.57
C PRO A 640 -17.24 -9.54 23.37
N GLU A 641 -18.44 -8.97 23.53
CA GLU A 641 -18.65 -7.51 23.41
C GLU A 641 -17.91 -6.73 24.51
N LEU A 642 -18.04 -7.16 25.77
CA LEU A 642 -17.35 -6.52 26.89
C LEU A 642 -15.84 -6.65 26.77
N PHE A 643 -15.35 -7.82 26.34
CA PHE A 643 -13.94 -8.05 26.06
C PHE A 643 -13.39 -7.08 25.02
N GLN A 644 -14.12 -6.87 23.90
CA GLN A 644 -13.71 -5.91 22.87
C GLN A 644 -13.70 -4.46 23.39
N LEU A 645 -14.66 -4.07 24.24
CA LEU A 645 -14.68 -2.74 24.88
C LEU A 645 -13.52 -2.57 25.88
N ALA A 646 -13.24 -3.60 26.68
CA ALA A 646 -12.12 -3.59 27.62
C ALA A 646 -10.77 -3.51 26.89
N LEU A 647 -10.61 -4.25 25.79
CA LEU A 647 -9.44 -4.19 24.92
C LEU A 647 -9.30 -2.81 24.26
N LYS A 648 -10.40 -2.23 23.77
CA LYS A 648 -10.42 -0.85 23.23
C LYS A 648 -9.98 0.17 24.29
N ALA A 649 -10.48 0.05 25.52
CA ALA A 649 -10.08 0.91 26.63
C ALA A 649 -8.59 0.81 26.93
N PHE A 650 -8.06 -0.42 26.93
CA PHE A 650 -6.63 -0.66 27.12
C PHE A 650 -5.79 0.01 26.02
N ARG A 651 -6.18 -0.15 24.75
CA ARG A 651 -5.52 0.47 23.60
C ARG A 651 -5.57 2.00 23.65
N TYR A 652 -6.71 2.59 24.02
CA TYR A 652 -6.87 4.04 24.19
C TYR A 652 -5.99 4.58 25.32
N THR A 653 -5.93 3.87 26.44
CA THR A 653 -5.08 4.23 27.58
C THR A 653 -3.60 4.19 27.19
N LEU A 654 -3.19 3.21 26.37
CA LEU A 654 -1.80 3.13 25.89
C LEU A 654 -1.47 4.32 25.00
N LYS A 655 -2.36 4.66 24.07
CA LYS A 655 -2.18 5.85 23.22
C LYS A 655 -2.14 7.12 24.06
N LEU A 656 -3.00 7.25 25.07
CA LEU A 656 -3.02 8.37 26.00
C LEU A 656 -1.71 8.53 26.76
N MET A 657 -1.12 7.42 27.24
CA MET A 657 0.18 7.43 27.92
C MET A 657 1.29 7.93 27.00
N ILE A 658 1.30 7.50 25.73
CA ILE A 658 2.27 7.95 24.73
C ILE A 658 2.07 9.45 24.41
N ASP A 659 0.82 9.89 24.28
CA ASP A 659 0.50 11.28 24.01
C ASP A 659 0.86 12.18 25.19
N LYS A 660 0.60 11.76 26.44
CA LYS A 660 1.04 12.49 27.64
C LYS A 660 2.55 12.63 27.70
N ALA A 661 3.28 11.57 27.37
CA ALA A 661 4.73 11.61 27.32
C ALA A 661 5.27 12.54 26.23
N SER A 662 4.52 12.73 25.14
CA SER A 662 4.94 13.52 23.97
C SER A 662 4.48 14.99 24.01
N LEU A 663 3.24 15.24 24.46
CA LEU A 663 2.56 16.54 24.44
C LEU A 663 2.50 17.20 25.82
N GLY A 664 2.75 16.45 26.89
CA GLY A 664 2.63 16.91 28.29
C GLY A 664 1.42 16.30 29.02
N PRO A 665 1.36 16.46 30.35
CA PRO A 665 0.27 15.93 31.16
C PRO A 665 -1.06 16.63 30.83
N ILE A 666 -2.16 15.90 31.04
CA ILE A 666 -3.53 16.45 30.85
C ILE A 666 -3.88 17.30 32.07
N GLU A 667 -4.30 18.54 31.84
CA GLU A 667 -4.58 19.51 32.89
C GLU A 667 -5.97 19.29 33.51
N ASP A 668 -6.98 18.98 32.68
CA ASP A 668 -8.39 18.96 33.08
C ASP A 668 -9.20 17.75 32.56
N PHE A 669 -10.30 17.43 33.25
CA PHE A 669 -11.26 16.40 32.82
C PHE A 669 -11.89 16.67 31.45
N ARG A 670 -12.08 17.95 31.10
CA ARG A 670 -12.61 18.35 29.79
C ARG A 670 -11.62 18.03 28.66
N GLU A 671 -10.34 18.25 28.90
CA GLU A 671 -9.28 17.90 27.96
C GLU A 671 -9.21 16.39 27.75
N LEU A 672 -9.31 15.60 28.83
CA LEU A 672 -9.37 14.13 28.73
C LEU A 672 -10.55 13.65 27.86
N ILE A 673 -11.76 14.19 28.05
CA ILE A 673 -12.91 13.83 27.19
C ILE A 673 -12.62 14.17 25.73
N LYS A 674 -12.08 15.37 25.46
CA LYS A 674 -11.77 15.80 24.11
C LYS A 674 -10.78 14.85 23.42
N CYS A 675 -9.72 14.43 24.13
CA CYS A 675 -8.77 13.44 23.62
C CYS A 675 -9.44 12.09 23.29
N LEU A 676 -10.33 11.60 24.17
CA LEU A 676 -11.03 10.33 23.94
C LEU A 676 -12.05 10.41 22.79
N GLU A 677 -12.73 11.55 22.63
CA GLU A 677 -13.61 11.82 21.49
C GLU A 677 -12.84 11.89 20.18
N GLU A 678 -11.64 12.50 20.18
CA GLU A 678 -10.73 12.50 19.04
C GLU A 678 -10.28 11.07 18.69
N TYR A 679 -9.95 10.22 19.68
CA TYR A 679 -9.61 8.82 19.43
C TYR A 679 -10.77 8.02 18.83
N GLU A 680 -12.00 8.29 19.25
CA GLU A 680 -13.19 7.63 18.68
C GLU A 680 -13.40 8.03 17.21
N ARG A 681 -13.35 9.33 16.93
CA ARG A 681 -13.68 9.91 15.63
C ARG A 681 -12.55 9.71 14.61
N ASP A 682 -11.33 10.09 14.97
CA ASP A 682 -10.24 10.30 14.00
C ASP A 682 -9.17 9.20 14.01
N TRP A 683 -9.12 8.36 15.06
CA TRP A 683 -8.08 7.31 15.20
C TRP A 683 -8.58 5.88 15.09
N TYR A 684 -7.87 5.02 14.35
CA TYR A 684 -7.95 3.56 14.55
C TYR A 684 -6.77 3.10 15.40
N ILE A 685 -7.02 2.43 16.52
CA ILE A 685 -5.99 1.97 17.45
C ILE A 685 -6.11 0.47 17.58
N GLY A 686 -5.16 -0.28 17.03
CA GLY A 686 -5.22 -1.74 16.95
C GLY A 686 -3.96 -2.38 16.41
N LEU A 687 -4.06 -3.63 15.96
CA LEU A 687 -2.94 -4.33 15.35
C LEU A 687 -2.93 -4.09 13.83
N VAL A 688 -1.74 -4.07 13.23
CA VAL A 688 -1.59 -4.01 11.76
C VAL A 688 -2.18 -5.25 11.08
N SER A 689 -2.18 -6.40 11.77
CA SER A 689 -2.75 -7.66 11.30
C SER A 689 -4.28 -7.72 11.36
N ASP A 690 -4.95 -6.77 12.05
CA ASP A 690 -6.41 -6.76 12.18
C ASP A 690 -7.07 -6.45 10.81
N GLU A 691 -8.15 -7.15 10.44
CA GLU A 691 -8.93 -6.79 9.24
C GLU A 691 -9.52 -5.38 9.34
N LYS A 692 -9.91 -4.95 10.54
CA LYS A 692 -10.39 -3.58 10.82
C LYS A 692 -9.32 -2.51 10.55
N TRP A 693 -8.03 -2.84 10.63
CA TRP A 693 -6.95 -1.93 10.22
C TRP A 693 -7.00 -1.68 8.71
N LYS A 694 -7.17 -2.74 7.92
CA LYS A 694 -7.31 -2.65 6.47
C LYS A 694 -8.57 -1.86 6.09
N GLU A 695 -9.69 -2.12 6.75
CA GLU A 695 -10.93 -1.37 6.56
C GLU A 695 -10.75 0.12 6.87
N ALA A 696 -10.07 0.46 7.98
CA ALA A 696 -9.80 1.85 8.36
C ALA A 696 -8.94 2.60 7.35
N ILE A 697 -7.95 1.93 6.73
CA ILE A 697 -7.15 2.48 5.63
C ILE A 697 -8.01 2.75 4.40
N LEU A 698 -8.84 1.79 3.99
CA LEU A 698 -9.71 1.95 2.83
C LEU A 698 -10.79 3.02 3.05
N GLN A 699 -11.22 3.23 4.29
CA GLN A 699 -12.12 4.31 4.70
C GLN A 699 -11.43 5.68 4.83
N GLU A 700 -10.13 5.77 4.53
CA GLU A 700 -9.34 7.01 4.65
C GLU A 700 -9.43 7.63 6.08
N LYS A 701 -9.39 6.81 7.13
CA LYS A 701 -9.40 7.33 8.52
C LYS A 701 -8.16 8.21 8.77
N PRO A 702 -8.28 9.41 9.38
CA PRO A 702 -7.17 10.36 9.46
C PRO A 702 -5.89 9.81 10.10
N TYR A 703 -6.03 9.05 11.19
CA TYR A 703 -4.90 8.51 11.92
C TYR A 703 -5.08 7.04 12.27
N LEU A 704 -3.97 6.29 12.26
CA LEU A 704 -3.93 4.91 12.76
C LEU A 704 -2.71 4.73 13.68
N PHE A 705 -2.86 3.93 14.73
CA PHE A 705 -1.80 3.61 15.67
C PHE A 705 -1.73 2.10 15.94
N SER A 706 -0.52 1.54 15.82
CA SER A 706 -0.23 0.18 16.26
C SER A 706 1.00 0.15 17.15
N LEU A 707 0.93 -0.64 18.22
CA LEU A 707 2.09 -1.05 18.99
C LEU A 707 2.77 -2.24 18.28
N GLY A 708 4.10 -2.23 18.23
CA GLY A 708 4.93 -3.30 17.70
C GLY A 708 6.10 -3.60 18.64
N TYR A 709 6.77 -4.72 18.39
CA TYR A 709 7.99 -5.12 19.09
C TYR A 709 8.99 -5.65 18.07
N ASP A 710 10.19 -5.09 18.10
CA ASP A 710 11.31 -5.54 17.29
C ASP A 710 12.16 -6.51 18.11
N SER A 711 12.08 -7.80 17.77
CA SER A 711 12.81 -8.88 18.46
C SER A 711 14.32 -8.77 18.29
N ASN A 712 14.79 -8.20 17.18
CA ASN A 712 16.22 -8.10 16.86
C ASN A 712 16.89 -7.05 17.74
N MET A 713 16.23 -5.91 17.89
CA MET A 713 16.72 -4.80 18.72
C MET A 713 16.28 -4.91 20.18
N GLY A 714 15.27 -5.73 20.47
CA GLY A 714 14.65 -5.84 21.80
C GLY A 714 13.87 -4.59 22.20
N ILE A 715 13.30 -3.86 21.23
CA ILE A 715 12.71 -2.54 21.43
C ILE A 715 11.21 -2.54 21.08
N TYR A 716 10.42 -1.87 21.92
CA TYR A 716 9.00 -1.59 21.63
C TYR A 716 8.88 -0.39 20.70
N THR A 717 8.06 -0.51 19.67
CA THR A 717 7.86 0.53 18.66
C THR A 717 6.40 0.94 18.56
N GLY A 718 6.16 2.23 18.30
CA GLY A 718 4.86 2.78 17.96
C GLY A 718 4.85 3.13 16.49
N ARG A 719 3.91 2.58 15.73
CA ARG A 719 3.68 2.93 14.32
C ARG A 719 2.46 3.83 14.21
N VAL A 720 2.65 5.04 13.73
CA VAL A 720 1.58 6.02 13.46
C VAL A 720 1.47 6.22 11.96
N LEU A 721 0.27 6.02 11.43
CA LEU A 721 -0.07 6.44 10.08
C LEU A 721 -0.90 7.71 10.13
N SER A 722 -0.52 8.72 9.34
CA SER A 722 -1.29 9.97 9.21
C SER A 722 -1.62 10.25 7.76
N LEU A 723 -2.90 10.48 7.48
CA LEU A 723 -3.40 10.78 6.14
C LEU A 723 -3.20 12.27 5.81
N GLN A 724 -2.37 12.55 4.80
CA GLN A 724 -2.04 13.92 4.41
C GLN A 724 -1.75 14.01 2.90
N GLU A 725 -1.72 15.23 2.35
CA GLU A 725 -1.29 15.45 0.97
C GLU A 725 0.23 15.35 0.86
N LEU A 726 0.70 14.38 0.09
CA LEU A 726 2.09 14.01 -0.04
C LEU A 726 2.51 14.02 -1.50
N LEU A 727 3.78 14.34 -1.73
CA LEU A 727 4.33 14.53 -3.06
C LEU A 727 4.95 13.22 -3.56
N ILE A 728 4.36 12.63 -4.61
CA ILE A 728 4.95 11.51 -5.34
C ILE A 728 5.82 12.06 -6.46
N GLN A 729 7.12 11.80 -6.40
CA GLN A 729 8.06 12.15 -7.46
C GLN A 729 8.00 11.08 -8.55
N VAL A 730 7.86 11.49 -9.82
CA VAL A 730 7.71 10.57 -10.95
C VAL A 730 8.78 10.82 -12.00
N GLY A 731 9.43 9.75 -12.44
CA GLY A 731 10.37 9.74 -13.55
C GLY A 731 10.04 8.69 -14.61
N LYS A 732 10.44 8.94 -15.85
CA LYS A 732 10.31 8.03 -16.99
C LYS A 732 11.56 7.15 -17.09
N LEU A 733 11.38 5.86 -17.29
CA LEU A 733 12.47 4.90 -17.47
C LEU A 733 12.84 4.75 -18.94
N ASN A 734 14.12 4.49 -19.22
CA ASN A 734 14.57 4.11 -20.55
C ASN A 734 13.88 2.78 -20.95
N PRO A 735 13.13 2.74 -22.06
CA PRO A 735 12.35 1.57 -22.44
C PRO A 735 13.22 0.36 -22.80
N GLU A 736 14.43 0.58 -23.32
CA GLU A 736 15.35 -0.50 -23.69
C GLU A 736 16.06 -1.08 -22.47
N ALA A 737 16.26 -0.30 -21.41
CA ALA A 737 16.76 -0.84 -20.15
C ALA A 737 15.76 -1.85 -19.56
N VAL A 738 14.47 -1.50 -19.52
CA VAL A 738 13.41 -2.40 -19.03
C VAL A 738 13.28 -3.64 -19.92
N ARG A 739 13.13 -3.44 -21.23
CA ARG A 739 12.99 -4.56 -22.20
C ARG A 739 14.20 -5.48 -22.19
N GLY A 740 15.41 -4.91 -22.14
CA GLY A 740 16.67 -5.66 -22.12
C GLY A 740 16.81 -6.50 -20.85
N GLN A 741 16.48 -5.93 -19.68
CA GLN A 741 16.52 -6.65 -18.40
C GLN A 741 15.46 -7.74 -18.31
N TRP A 742 14.22 -7.48 -18.71
CA TRP A 742 13.16 -8.51 -18.72
C TRP A 742 13.45 -9.63 -19.72
N ALA A 743 14.03 -9.30 -20.87
CA ALA A 743 14.49 -10.29 -21.84
C ALA A 743 15.65 -11.12 -21.29
N ASN A 744 16.61 -10.49 -20.62
CA ASN A 744 17.71 -11.18 -19.95
C ASN A 744 17.17 -12.11 -18.85
N LEU A 745 16.25 -11.63 -18.01
CA LEU A 745 15.61 -12.41 -16.96
C LEU A 745 14.89 -13.65 -17.53
N SER A 746 14.11 -13.47 -18.58
CA SER A 746 13.47 -14.59 -19.30
C SER A 746 14.52 -15.57 -19.82
N TRP A 747 15.65 -15.06 -20.34
CA TRP A 747 16.72 -15.89 -20.88
C TRP A 747 17.41 -16.72 -19.79
N GLU A 748 17.82 -16.12 -18.67
CA GLU A 748 18.51 -16.90 -17.63
C GLU A 748 17.57 -17.86 -16.89
N LEU A 749 16.24 -17.61 -16.85
CA LEU A 749 15.26 -18.55 -16.28
C LEU A 749 15.02 -19.73 -17.22
N LEU A 750 14.64 -19.45 -18.46
CA LEU A 750 14.13 -20.48 -19.36
C LEU A 750 15.23 -21.23 -20.11
N TYR A 751 16.38 -20.59 -20.37
CA TYR A 751 17.44 -21.16 -21.21
C TYR A 751 18.72 -21.49 -20.45
N ALA A 752 19.07 -20.69 -19.44
CA ALA A 752 20.22 -20.99 -18.59
C ALA A 752 19.87 -21.87 -17.38
N THR A 753 18.58 -22.20 -17.20
CA THR A 753 18.06 -23.01 -16.07
C THR A 753 18.69 -22.62 -14.75
N ASN A 754 18.73 -21.31 -14.49
CA ASN A 754 19.27 -20.80 -13.25
C ASN A 754 18.20 -20.92 -12.15
N ASP A 755 18.39 -21.92 -11.29
CA ASP A 755 17.47 -22.34 -10.22
C ASP A 755 17.78 -21.66 -8.87
N ASP A 756 18.62 -20.62 -8.85
CA ASP A 756 18.96 -19.85 -7.66
C ASP A 756 17.79 -18.95 -7.21
N GLU A 757 17.34 -19.12 -5.96
CA GLU A 757 16.22 -18.38 -5.38
C GLU A 757 16.59 -16.92 -5.04
N GLU A 758 17.86 -16.63 -4.72
CA GLU A 758 18.36 -15.27 -4.44
C GLU A 758 18.72 -14.47 -5.71
N ARG A 759 18.42 -15.04 -6.89
CA ARG A 759 18.74 -14.46 -8.20
C ARG A 759 18.21 -13.03 -8.42
N TYR A 760 17.12 -12.68 -7.76
CA TYR A 760 16.48 -11.38 -7.86
C TYR A 760 17.21 -10.26 -7.10
N SER A 761 18.08 -10.61 -6.15
CA SER A 761 18.70 -9.67 -5.20
C SER A 761 20.23 -9.57 -5.31
N ILE A 762 20.94 -10.54 -5.89
CA ILE A 762 22.43 -10.61 -5.85
C ILE A 762 23.18 -9.67 -6.82
N GLN A 763 22.54 -9.11 -7.86
CA GLN A 763 23.21 -8.27 -8.86
C GLN A 763 22.71 -6.83 -8.85
N ALA A 764 22.94 -6.10 -7.76
CA ALA A 764 22.57 -4.68 -7.69
C ALA A 764 23.24 -3.87 -8.83
N HIS A 765 22.40 -3.18 -9.61
CA HIS A 765 22.87 -2.22 -10.58
C HIS A 765 22.15 -0.88 -10.37
N PRO A 766 22.60 -0.04 -9.41
CA PRO A 766 21.90 1.19 -9.03
C PRO A 766 21.53 2.12 -10.18
N LEU A 767 22.42 2.26 -11.18
CA LEU A 767 22.16 3.12 -12.34
C LEU A 767 21.18 2.55 -13.37
N LEU A 768 20.96 1.23 -13.37
CA LEU A 768 20.00 0.55 -14.24
C LEU A 768 18.73 0.12 -13.51
N LEU A 769 18.67 0.29 -12.18
CA LEU A 769 17.54 -0.13 -11.33
C LEU A 769 17.11 -1.56 -11.61
N ARG A 770 18.10 -2.48 -11.69
CA ARG A 770 17.88 -3.86 -12.17
C ARG A 770 16.89 -4.58 -11.27
N ASN A 771 17.10 -4.54 -9.96
CA ASN A 771 16.30 -5.31 -9.03
C ASN A 771 14.87 -4.73 -8.94
N LEU A 772 14.71 -3.40 -8.93
CA LEU A 772 13.39 -2.76 -8.99
C LEU A 772 12.64 -3.10 -10.28
N THR A 773 13.35 -3.09 -11.42
CA THR A 773 12.76 -3.43 -12.72
C THR A 773 12.38 -4.90 -12.81
N VAL A 774 13.21 -5.79 -12.26
CA VAL A 774 12.94 -7.22 -12.21
C VAL A 774 11.73 -7.53 -11.31
N GLN A 775 11.63 -6.88 -10.15
CA GLN A 775 10.46 -7.00 -9.28
C GLN A 775 9.17 -6.54 -9.97
N ALA A 776 9.23 -5.48 -10.77
CA ALA A 776 8.09 -4.96 -11.51
C ALA A 776 7.59 -5.86 -12.66
N ALA A 777 8.37 -6.88 -13.05
CA ALA A 777 7.95 -7.85 -14.07
C ALA A 777 6.71 -8.63 -13.63
N GLU A 778 5.97 -9.21 -14.58
CA GLU A 778 4.84 -10.08 -14.23
C GLU A 778 5.32 -11.41 -13.65
N PRO A 779 4.63 -11.97 -12.63
CA PRO A 779 4.83 -13.35 -12.21
C PRO A 779 4.69 -14.32 -13.40
N PRO A 780 5.52 -15.38 -13.49
CA PRO A 780 6.49 -15.86 -12.49
C PRO A 780 7.87 -15.20 -12.59
N LEU A 781 8.06 -14.19 -13.45
CA LEU A 781 9.37 -13.54 -13.65
C LEU A 781 9.65 -12.50 -12.57
N GLY A 782 8.64 -11.72 -12.18
CA GLY A 782 8.73 -10.72 -11.11
C GLY A 782 7.77 -11.05 -9.97
N TYR A 783 7.78 -10.19 -8.96
CA TYR A 783 7.05 -10.35 -7.71
C TYR A 783 6.51 -9.00 -7.20
N PRO A 784 5.65 -8.30 -7.99
CA PRO A 784 5.01 -7.08 -7.52
C PRO A 784 3.99 -7.40 -6.43
N ILE A 785 3.96 -6.61 -5.36
CA ILE A 785 3.04 -6.84 -4.22
C ILE A 785 1.62 -6.34 -4.48
N TYR A 786 1.47 -5.52 -5.52
CA TYR A 786 0.19 -5.01 -6.00
C TYR A 786 0.25 -4.87 -7.51
N SER A 787 -0.85 -5.22 -8.20
CA SER A 787 -1.03 -4.94 -9.62
C SER A 787 -2.50 -4.59 -9.85
N SER A 788 -2.75 -3.38 -10.35
CA SER A 788 -4.11 -2.94 -10.68
C SER A 788 -4.60 -3.60 -11.97
N GLN A 789 -5.92 -3.78 -12.08
CA GLN A 789 -6.53 -4.03 -13.39
C GLN A 789 -6.29 -2.84 -14.33
N PRO A 790 -6.42 -3.01 -15.66
CA PRO A 790 -6.26 -1.91 -16.61
C PRO A 790 -7.14 -0.72 -16.23
N LEU A 791 -6.51 0.42 -15.92
CA LEU A 791 -7.19 1.64 -15.54
C LEU A 791 -7.31 2.54 -16.78
N HIS A 792 -8.54 2.79 -17.21
CA HIS A 792 -8.84 3.69 -18.31
C HIS A 792 -8.95 5.13 -17.80
N ILE A 793 -8.04 5.99 -18.26
CA ILE A 793 -7.98 7.41 -17.95
C ILE A 793 -8.48 8.20 -19.15
N HIS A 794 -9.43 9.11 -18.93
CA HIS A 794 -9.91 10.06 -19.95
C HIS A 794 -9.09 11.35 -19.90
N LEU A 795 -8.44 11.72 -21.00
CA LEU A 795 -7.53 12.87 -21.04
C LEU A 795 -8.24 14.22 -21.26
N TYR A 796 -9.48 14.20 -21.76
CA TYR A 796 -10.26 15.40 -22.13
C TYR A 796 -11.72 15.26 -21.73
#